data_AF-A0A094ARD4-F1
#
_entry.id   AF-A0A094ARD4-F1
#
_cell.length_a   1.000
_cell.length_b   1.000
_cell.length_c   1.000
_cell.angle_alpha   90.00
_cell.angle_beta   90.00
_cell.angle_gamma   90.00
#
_symmetry.space_group_name_H-M   'P 1'
#
loop_
_entity.id
_entity.type
_entity.pdbx_description
1 polymer ?
#
loop_
_entity_poly.entity_id
_entity_poly.type
_entity_poly.pdbx_seq_one_letter_code
_entity_poly.pdbx_strand_id
1 'polypeptide(L)'
;MDGSRPNDTKEPSLVEEGHTPVDPTNEKNATFGSLEKVSDSEAQEDTKPSEDAQNGVKKIEAVTLAWSKKSLAGVLILIWLVTLVNNFKATIVGSLTPFATSDWKSHSLLTVINIVANAMTAAVYIPMAKLLDVWGRAEGFLLMLCLCTLGLILMAVSKNLATYCAAQVFYSVGFGGLAYSWNVIATDVTNLRNRGLAFAFTSSPAVITAFAGSKAAEGFYNNVNWQWGIGCWAIIFPCVALPLYWILNHNLRKAEKQGIITQEKSGRTLPQQAWYILKEFDLPGVCLFAGGLVLFLLPFTLAATAPNGWKSDYIIAMIVVGIVLLGLFVLHQIYVAPSPFLKSRFLLDRTVLGACLLDATYQISYSCYASYFSSFLMVVNNLTMAEAGYVTNTFSAVAFVSLFATGYIIRVTGRFKWILWFCLPLYIFALGLMINFRQPNGYIGYIVMCEVFFSVSGAIFILCVQLAVLATVDHQYVASVLAFLFVSGTIGGAIGSAISGAIWTNTFKKALGSYLPESAMPDLQTIYASLPAQLAYKVGTPERLAIQQAYGYAQTRMLAAGCSVMVLGFIAVAMIRDINVKTMSQTKDNIPAESDNLNRRQVLERRSDIGNGKEVQRHQNLTTLVRPYFLGVMGPTGCGSDPWRGVYVLDGNALFLTATEAAWRRAASSHFAGGGIIVAIGYPLAGKLYDARRRNNDLTPPTPIPVPGYGGADAFMDFIDNKIRPAVKARFPQTSCWREAIYGHSYGGLFVLHVLFTRPQSFECYIASSPSIWWNSRCILREAKLFLEDDTSDVRLPSLMLFFGSFEQDPPQWRDETLDHYEGRKQVAAELRMRDNVLDLCEMLQDCTRLHTVSTKPYEGEEHTSVMACSMSRSLTVFFEEWPLPCK
;
A
#
# COMPACT_ATOMS: atom_id res chain seq x y z
N MET A 1 48.88 11.73 -76.97
CA MET A 1 49.53 10.42 -76.96
C MET A 1 49.83 10.06 -75.52
N ASP A 2 49.64 8.78 -75.21
CA ASP A 2 49.29 8.19 -73.93
C ASP A 2 50.52 7.68 -73.13
N GLY A 3 50.36 7.53 -71.81
CA GLY A 3 50.80 6.34 -71.06
C GLY A 3 52.22 6.19 -70.45
N SER A 4 52.21 5.93 -69.13
CA SER A 4 52.70 4.69 -68.46
C SER A 4 54.05 4.62 -67.69
N ARG A 5 53.97 3.85 -66.56
CA ARG A 5 54.93 3.36 -65.52
C ARG A 5 56.12 2.49 -66.09
N PRO A 6 56.96 1.69 -65.33
CA PRO A 6 57.11 1.40 -63.86
C PRO A 6 58.56 1.19 -63.29
N ASN A 7 58.61 0.87 -61.97
CA ASN A 7 59.44 -0.12 -61.21
C ASN A 7 60.84 0.13 -60.60
N ASP A 8 60.94 -0.37 -59.34
CA ASP A 8 62.03 -1.05 -58.59
C ASP A 8 63.13 -0.32 -57.76
N THR A 9 63.41 -0.96 -56.59
CA THR A 9 64.60 -0.99 -55.67
C THR A 9 64.66 -0.24 -54.30
N LYS A 10 64.50 -1.05 -53.22
CA LYS A 10 65.32 -1.35 -51.98
C LYS A 10 65.81 -0.32 -50.90
N GLU A 11 65.44 -0.67 -49.63
CA GLU A 11 66.18 -0.73 -48.30
C GLU A 11 66.69 0.55 -47.55
N PRO A 12 67.01 0.51 -46.20
CA PRO A 12 66.48 -0.26 -45.03
C PRO A 12 66.37 0.52 -43.67
N SER A 13 65.70 -0.06 -42.64
CA SER A 13 66.00 -0.03 -41.16
C SER A 13 64.89 -0.75 -40.34
N LEU A 14 65.14 -1.95 -39.76
CA LEU A 14 65.53 -2.29 -38.35
C LEU A 14 64.42 -1.95 -37.30
N VAL A 15 63.84 -2.85 -36.47
CA VAL A 15 64.22 -4.18 -35.92
C VAL A 15 62.94 -4.97 -35.51
N GLU A 16 62.92 -6.26 -35.85
CA GLU A 16 62.09 -7.35 -35.29
C GLU A 16 62.92 -8.14 -34.25
N GLU A 17 62.26 -8.77 -33.27
CA GLU A 17 62.68 -10.08 -32.77
C GLU A 17 61.44 -11.01 -32.68
N GLY A 18 61.41 -12.02 -33.56
CA GLY A 18 60.76 -13.33 -33.31
C GLY A 18 61.68 -14.21 -32.44
N HIS A 19 61.50 -15.51 -32.21
CA HIS A 19 60.59 -16.51 -32.76
C HIS A 19 60.90 -17.85 -32.02
N THR A 20 59.87 -18.59 -31.59
CA THR A 20 59.72 -20.07 -31.75
C THR A 20 60.62 -21.07 -30.95
N PRO A 21 60.45 -22.42 -31.05
CA PRO A 21 59.35 -23.27 -30.54
C PRO A 21 59.88 -24.60 -29.88
N VAL A 22 58.99 -25.57 -29.56
CA VAL A 22 59.10 -27.06 -29.74
C VAL A 22 58.40 -27.88 -28.61
N ASP A 23 57.51 -28.77 -29.05
CA ASP A 23 56.71 -29.87 -28.44
C ASP A 23 57.61 -31.08 -28.01
N PRO A 24 57.19 -32.27 -27.48
CA PRO A 24 55.92 -32.79 -26.92
C PRO A 24 56.09 -33.60 -25.60
N THR A 25 54.98 -34.05 -24.98
CA THR A 25 54.73 -35.41 -24.39
C THR A 25 53.81 -35.44 -23.14
N ASN A 26 53.01 -36.52 -23.08
CA ASN A 26 52.20 -37.07 -21.98
C ASN A 26 50.71 -36.68 -21.81
N GLU A 27 49.90 -37.43 -22.55
CA GLU A 27 48.78 -38.27 -22.11
C GLU A 27 48.23 -38.18 -20.67
N LYS A 28 46.88 -38.14 -20.63
CA LYS A 28 45.92 -38.87 -19.77
C LYS A 28 45.34 -38.20 -18.50
N ASN A 29 44.01 -38.03 -18.60
CA ASN A 29 42.96 -38.17 -17.59
C ASN A 29 42.62 -36.99 -16.65
N ALA A 30 41.56 -36.28 -17.08
CA ALA A 30 40.32 -36.00 -16.37
C ALA A 30 40.37 -35.38 -14.96
N THR A 31 39.88 -34.14 -14.81
CA THR A 31 38.57 -33.84 -14.17
C THR A 31 38.28 -32.32 -14.11
N PHE A 32 37.01 -31.97 -14.35
CA PHE A 32 36.28 -30.75 -13.98
C PHE A 32 36.94 -29.38 -14.27
N GLY A 33 36.66 -28.87 -15.46
CA GLY A 33 36.89 -27.46 -15.83
C GLY A 33 35.90 -26.51 -15.14
N SER A 34 36.47 -25.59 -14.40
CA SER A 34 35.89 -24.39 -13.79
C SER A 34 35.21 -23.47 -14.82
N LEU A 35 33.95 -23.12 -14.54
CA LEU A 35 33.25 -22.01 -15.20
C LEU A 35 33.84 -20.67 -14.74
N GLU A 36 34.47 -19.96 -15.67
CA GLU A 36 34.84 -18.56 -15.51
C GLU A 36 33.63 -17.63 -15.73
N LYS A 37 33.45 -16.77 -14.73
CA LYS A 37 32.73 -15.48 -14.67
C LYS A 37 32.21 -14.92 -16.00
N VAL A 38 30.89 -14.96 -16.17
CA VAL A 38 30.14 -14.04 -17.01
C VAL A 38 29.62 -12.88 -16.15
N SER A 39 29.76 -11.68 -16.69
CA SER A 39 29.61 -10.34 -16.11
C SER A 39 28.34 -10.06 -15.30
N ASP A 40 28.55 -9.54 -14.08
CA ASP A 40 27.58 -9.07 -13.08
C ASP A 40 26.72 -7.83 -13.47
N SER A 41 26.61 -7.45 -14.75
CA SER A 41 25.96 -6.19 -15.15
C SER A 41 24.49 -6.29 -15.60
N GLU A 42 23.96 -7.49 -15.86
CA GLU A 42 22.57 -7.67 -16.35
C GLU A 42 21.55 -8.02 -15.24
N ALA A 43 21.97 -8.10 -13.97
CA ALA A 43 21.10 -8.40 -12.83
C ALA A 43 20.62 -7.15 -12.04
N GLN A 44 20.87 -5.93 -12.54
CA GLN A 44 20.75 -4.69 -11.73
C GLN A 44 19.63 -3.70 -12.15
N GLU A 45 18.91 -3.91 -13.26
CA GLU A 45 17.85 -2.96 -13.68
C GLU A 45 16.48 -3.18 -13.02
N ASP A 46 16.23 -4.35 -12.42
CA ASP A 46 15.02 -4.62 -11.61
C ASP A 46 15.12 -4.15 -10.14
N THR A 47 16.22 -3.50 -9.76
CA THR A 47 16.60 -3.26 -8.36
C THR A 47 16.77 -1.79 -7.99
N LYS A 48 15.79 -0.92 -8.32
CA LYS A 48 15.77 0.46 -7.79
C LYS A 48 14.53 0.73 -6.93
N PRO A 49 14.69 1.36 -5.76
CA PRO A 49 13.57 1.83 -4.95
C PRO A 49 12.62 2.71 -5.77
N SER A 50 11.33 2.67 -5.46
CA SER A 50 10.31 3.45 -6.18
C SER A 50 10.63 4.95 -6.14
N GLU A 51 10.85 5.58 -7.30
CA GLU A 51 11.29 6.98 -7.40
C GLU A 51 10.28 7.98 -6.78
N ASP A 52 9.00 7.64 -6.77
CA ASP A 52 7.92 8.46 -6.19
C ASP A 52 7.64 8.18 -4.70
N ALA A 53 8.28 7.19 -4.06
CA ALA A 53 8.02 6.88 -2.65
C ALA A 53 8.75 7.82 -1.69
N GLN A 54 8.22 7.89 -0.46
CA GLN A 54 8.84 8.66 0.62
C GLN A 54 10.21 8.08 1.01
N ASN A 55 11.10 8.92 1.52
CA ASN A 55 12.51 8.57 1.73
C ASN A 55 12.71 7.37 2.67
N GLY A 56 11.94 7.26 3.75
CA GLY A 56 11.96 6.11 4.65
C GLY A 56 11.50 4.81 3.99
N VAL A 57 10.57 4.87 3.03
CA VAL A 57 10.17 3.72 2.19
C VAL A 57 11.30 3.34 1.23
N LYS A 58 11.90 4.31 0.54
CA LYS A 58 13.06 4.07 -0.33
C LYS A 58 14.22 3.41 0.43
N LYS A 59 14.50 3.88 1.65
CA LYS A 59 15.51 3.30 2.53
C LYS A 59 15.24 1.83 2.83
N ILE A 60 14.00 1.45 3.15
CA ILE A 60 13.71 0.04 3.46
C ILE A 60 13.73 -0.83 2.20
N GLU A 61 13.24 -0.35 1.06
CA GLU A 61 13.29 -1.07 -0.21
C GLU A 61 14.75 -1.36 -0.58
N ALA A 62 15.62 -0.35 -0.50
CA ALA A 62 17.07 -0.50 -0.72
C ALA A 62 17.70 -1.51 0.26
N VAL A 63 17.31 -1.46 1.53
CA VAL A 63 17.79 -2.40 2.56
C VAL A 63 17.35 -3.83 2.26
N THR A 64 16.09 -4.04 1.85
CA THR A 64 15.58 -5.37 1.49
C THR A 64 16.26 -5.97 0.27
N LEU A 65 16.65 -5.14 -0.70
CA LEU A 65 17.45 -5.55 -1.86
C LEU A 65 18.89 -5.93 -1.48
N ALA A 66 19.46 -5.27 -0.46
CA ALA A 66 20.82 -5.50 0.02
C ALA A 66 20.96 -6.65 1.05
N TRP A 67 19.85 -7.28 1.45
CA TRP A 67 19.85 -8.25 2.55
C TRP A 67 20.46 -9.59 2.20
N SER A 68 21.40 -10.03 3.04
CA SER A 68 21.81 -11.43 3.07
C SER A 68 20.78 -12.27 3.83
N LYS A 69 20.68 -13.57 3.51
CA LYS A 69 19.85 -14.52 4.28
C LYS A 69 20.17 -14.50 5.78
N LYS A 70 21.44 -14.28 6.14
CA LYS A 70 21.89 -14.15 7.54
C LYS A 70 21.37 -12.88 8.21
N SER A 71 21.39 -11.74 7.50
CA SER A 71 20.85 -10.47 7.99
C SER A 71 19.34 -10.56 8.23
N LEU A 72 18.60 -11.16 7.30
CA LEU A 72 17.16 -11.37 7.41
C LEU A 72 16.80 -12.27 8.61
N ALA A 73 17.49 -13.40 8.76
CA ALA A 73 17.31 -14.28 9.92
C ALA A 73 17.64 -13.55 11.24
N GLY A 74 18.72 -12.76 11.26
CA GLY A 74 19.10 -11.93 12.41
C GLY A 74 18.01 -10.94 12.81
N VAL A 75 17.40 -10.23 11.84
CA VAL A 75 16.28 -9.30 12.11
C VAL A 75 15.08 -10.04 12.71
N LEU A 76 14.66 -11.18 12.14
CA LEU A 76 13.52 -11.95 12.65
C LEU A 76 13.77 -12.52 14.06
N ILE A 77 14.99 -13.01 14.35
CA ILE A 77 15.37 -13.48 15.68
C ILE A 77 15.36 -12.33 16.69
N LEU A 78 15.87 -11.16 16.31
CA LEU A 78 15.88 -9.99 17.18
C LEU A 78 14.46 -9.45 17.44
N ILE A 79 13.57 -9.46 16.43
CA ILE A 79 12.14 -9.17 16.64
C ILE A 79 11.52 -10.17 17.61
N TRP A 80 11.82 -11.46 17.46
CA TRP A 80 11.36 -12.51 18.39
C TRP A 80 11.85 -12.28 19.82
N LEU A 81 13.11 -11.89 20.02
CA LEU A 81 13.66 -11.57 21.35
C LEU A 81 13.02 -10.31 21.96
N VAL A 82 12.86 -9.25 21.16
CA VAL A 82 12.21 -8.00 21.63
C VAL A 82 10.76 -8.26 22.01
N THR A 83 10.03 -9.04 21.23
CA THR A 83 8.64 -9.40 21.52
C THR A 83 8.52 -10.31 22.76
N LEU A 84 9.43 -11.27 22.94
CA LEU A 84 9.53 -12.07 24.17
C LEU A 84 9.65 -11.17 25.41
N VAL A 85 10.65 -10.29 25.42
CA VAL A 85 10.94 -9.42 26.57
C VAL A 85 9.80 -8.40 26.79
N ASN A 86 9.21 -7.87 25.71
CA ASN A 86 8.05 -7.01 25.81
C ASN A 86 6.84 -7.73 26.44
N ASN A 87 6.54 -8.95 26.02
CA ASN A 87 5.41 -9.73 26.56
C ASN A 87 5.64 -10.11 28.02
N PHE A 88 6.87 -10.46 28.39
CA PHE A 88 7.23 -10.79 29.76
C PHE A 88 7.04 -9.59 30.69
N LYS A 89 7.58 -8.43 30.27
CA LYS A 89 7.34 -7.14 30.94
C LYS A 89 5.85 -6.81 31.02
N ALA A 90 5.10 -6.94 29.93
CA ALA A 90 3.68 -6.56 29.89
C ALA A 90 2.86 -7.37 30.91
N THR A 91 3.17 -8.67 31.03
CA THR A 91 2.54 -9.57 31.99
C THR A 91 2.83 -9.15 33.44
N ILE A 92 4.10 -8.80 33.73
CA ILE A 92 4.51 -8.38 35.08
C ILE A 92 3.88 -7.04 35.45
N VAL A 93 4.03 -6.02 34.59
CA VAL A 93 3.48 -4.69 34.82
C VAL A 93 1.96 -4.79 35.01
N GLY A 94 1.26 -5.50 34.12
CA GLY A 94 -0.20 -5.65 34.20
C GLY A 94 -0.68 -6.36 35.47
N SER A 95 0.09 -7.34 35.99
CA SER A 95 -0.24 -8.03 37.25
C SER A 95 -0.02 -7.13 38.47
N LEU A 96 0.95 -6.21 38.40
CA LEU A 96 1.31 -5.30 39.50
C LEU A 96 0.46 -4.01 39.53
N THR A 97 -0.07 -3.55 38.40
CA THR A 97 -0.82 -2.28 38.30
C THR A 97 -2.03 -2.18 39.26
N PRO A 98 -2.88 -3.22 39.46
CA PRO A 98 -3.96 -3.17 40.43
C PRO A 98 -3.48 -2.94 41.88
N PHE A 99 -2.28 -3.41 42.21
CA PHE A 99 -1.67 -3.22 43.54
C PHE A 99 -1.04 -1.84 43.66
N ALA A 100 -0.29 -1.39 42.65
CA ALA A 100 0.27 -0.04 42.61
C ALA A 100 -0.81 1.04 42.77
N THR A 101 -1.93 0.91 42.05
CA THR A 101 -3.07 1.84 42.19
C THR A 101 -3.78 1.73 43.54
N SER A 102 -3.75 0.56 44.19
CA SER A 102 -4.34 0.36 45.52
C SER A 102 -3.52 1.05 46.63
N ASP A 103 -2.19 1.17 46.50
CA ASP A 103 -1.35 1.92 47.45
C ASP A 103 -1.80 3.39 47.57
N TRP A 104 -2.37 3.95 46.51
CA TRP A 104 -2.95 5.30 46.48
C TRP A 104 -4.49 5.31 46.60
N LYS A 105 -5.11 4.22 47.06
CA LYS A 105 -6.57 4.07 47.19
C LYS A 105 -7.33 4.45 45.91
N SER A 106 -6.76 4.07 44.76
CA SER A 106 -7.20 4.51 43.43
C SER A 106 -7.49 3.32 42.51
N HIS A 107 -7.77 2.13 43.06
CA HIS A 107 -8.07 0.93 42.27
C HIS A 107 -9.27 1.14 41.31
N SER A 108 -10.27 1.92 41.74
CA SER A 108 -11.43 2.25 40.91
C SER A 108 -11.07 3.10 39.67
N LEU A 109 -9.91 3.77 39.65
CA LEU A 109 -9.45 4.64 38.57
C LEU A 109 -8.56 3.92 37.53
N LEU A 110 -8.44 2.58 37.59
CA LEU A 110 -7.72 1.78 36.60
C LEU A 110 -8.15 2.09 35.16
N THR A 111 -9.44 2.29 34.94
CA THR A 111 -10.00 2.62 33.62
C THR A 111 -9.61 4.02 33.15
N VAL A 112 -9.47 5.00 34.05
CA VAL A 112 -8.99 6.36 33.72
C VAL A 112 -7.58 6.33 33.16
N ILE A 113 -6.69 5.58 33.82
CA ILE A 113 -5.30 5.40 33.37
C ILE A 113 -5.28 4.86 31.94
N ASN A 114 -6.08 3.84 31.65
CA ASN A 114 -6.15 3.22 30.33
C ASN A 114 -6.78 4.13 29.27
N ILE A 115 -7.82 4.91 29.60
CA ILE A 115 -8.46 5.84 28.65
C ILE A 115 -7.45 6.89 28.18
N VAL A 116 -6.74 7.54 29.12
CA VAL A 116 -5.75 8.57 28.79
C VAL A 116 -4.59 7.96 28.00
N ALA A 117 -4.07 6.82 28.47
CA ALA A 117 -2.98 6.14 27.80
C ALA A 117 -3.34 5.74 26.35
N ASN A 118 -4.50 5.11 26.15
CA ASN A 118 -4.95 4.68 24.82
C ASN A 118 -5.22 5.88 23.91
N ALA A 119 -5.90 6.93 24.38
CA ALA A 119 -6.14 8.13 23.56
C ALA A 119 -4.82 8.77 23.08
N MET A 120 -3.83 8.87 23.97
CA MET A 120 -2.51 9.40 23.61
C MET A 120 -1.74 8.48 22.66
N THR A 121 -1.78 7.16 22.89
CA THR A 121 -1.17 6.19 21.97
C THR A 121 -1.82 6.23 20.59
N ALA A 122 -3.15 6.32 20.51
CA ALA A 122 -3.88 6.45 19.25
C ALA A 122 -3.43 7.69 18.46
N ALA A 123 -3.28 8.83 19.13
CA ALA A 123 -2.83 10.06 18.47
C ALA A 123 -1.42 9.97 17.90
N VAL A 124 -0.55 9.13 18.46
CA VAL A 124 0.85 9.01 18.03
C VAL A 124 1.04 8.06 16.85
N TYR A 125 0.13 7.11 16.58
CA TYR A 125 0.29 6.18 15.45
C TYR A 125 0.38 6.87 14.09
N ILE A 126 -0.37 7.94 13.87
CA ILE A 126 -0.36 8.71 12.62
C ILE A 126 1.01 9.41 12.40
N PRO A 127 1.50 10.23 13.34
CA PRO A 127 2.87 10.76 13.32
C PRO A 127 3.93 9.69 13.18
N MET A 128 3.74 8.56 13.85
CA MET A 128 4.67 7.45 13.83
C MET A 128 4.73 6.79 12.44
N ALA A 129 3.61 6.62 11.74
CA ALA A 129 3.62 6.14 10.37
C ALA A 129 4.44 7.05 9.45
N LYS A 130 4.17 8.36 9.53
CA LYS A 130 4.94 9.35 8.77
C LYS A 130 6.41 9.37 9.16
N LEU A 131 6.74 9.17 10.44
CA LEU A 131 8.13 9.01 10.89
C LEU A 131 8.84 7.87 10.16
N LEU A 132 8.18 6.71 10.08
CA LEU A 132 8.72 5.53 9.40
C LEU A 132 8.82 5.71 7.88
N ASP A 133 7.84 6.40 7.28
CA ASP A 133 7.78 6.62 5.83
C ASP A 133 8.73 7.76 5.38
N VAL A 134 9.00 8.77 6.22
CA VAL A 134 9.86 9.93 5.89
C VAL A 134 11.30 9.77 6.39
N TRP A 135 11.51 9.39 7.66
CA TRP A 135 12.85 9.27 8.24
C TRP A 135 13.41 7.86 8.08
N GLY A 136 12.61 6.85 8.42
CA GLY A 136 13.02 5.46 8.31
C GLY A 136 12.67 4.62 9.54
N ARG A 137 12.78 3.30 9.37
CA ARG A 137 12.37 2.31 10.37
C ARG A 137 13.25 2.33 11.63
N ALA A 138 14.56 2.53 11.47
CA ALA A 138 15.50 2.48 12.58
C ALA A 138 15.35 3.70 13.51
N GLU A 139 15.20 4.89 12.92
CA GLU A 139 15.03 6.16 13.62
C GLU A 139 13.73 6.18 14.42
N GLY A 140 12.63 5.71 13.81
CA GLY A 140 11.35 5.58 14.50
C GLY A 140 11.39 4.60 15.67
N PHE A 141 12.03 3.44 15.48
CA PHE A 141 12.22 2.45 16.54
C PHE A 141 13.00 3.03 17.73
N LEU A 142 14.10 3.74 17.48
CA LEU A 142 14.94 4.32 18.54
C LEU A 142 14.20 5.39 19.35
N LEU A 143 13.44 6.27 18.70
CA LEU A 143 12.65 7.29 19.39
C LEU A 143 11.65 6.65 20.36
N MET A 144 10.93 5.64 19.91
CA MET A 144 9.94 4.94 20.73
C MET A 144 10.59 4.15 21.88
N LEU A 145 11.80 3.63 21.67
CA LEU A 145 12.61 3.01 22.72
C LEU A 145 12.98 4.01 23.83
N CYS A 146 13.36 5.24 23.48
CA CYS A 146 13.63 6.28 24.47
C CYS A 146 12.37 6.63 25.27
N LEU A 147 11.23 6.80 24.60
CA LEU A 147 9.96 7.13 25.26
C LEU A 147 9.48 6.01 26.21
N CYS A 148 9.55 4.75 25.79
CA CYS A 148 9.10 3.64 26.65
C CYS A 148 10.01 3.46 27.87
N THR A 149 11.31 3.71 27.71
CA THR A 149 12.30 3.66 28.80
C THR A 149 12.04 4.77 29.81
N LEU A 150 11.80 6.00 29.34
CA LEU A 150 11.39 7.11 30.19
C LEU A 150 10.10 6.79 30.96
N GLY A 151 9.10 6.22 30.29
CA GLY A 151 7.86 5.78 30.91
C GLY A 151 8.09 4.79 32.05
N LEU A 152 8.90 3.75 31.83
CA LEU A 152 9.25 2.76 32.87
C LEU A 152 9.96 3.40 34.07
N ILE A 153 10.91 4.31 33.85
CA ILE A 153 11.60 5.04 34.92
C ILE A 153 10.59 5.84 35.74
N LEU A 154 9.75 6.62 35.07
CA LEU A 154 8.75 7.47 35.72
C LEU A 154 7.71 6.65 36.50
N MET A 155 7.28 5.50 35.96
CA MET A 155 6.36 4.58 36.66
C MET A 155 7.01 4.04 37.93
N ALA A 156 8.26 3.59 37.87
CA ALA A 156 8.97 3.01 39.01
C ALA A 156 9.21 4.02 40.14
N VAL A 157 9.50 5.30 39.82
CA VAL A 157 9.76 6.33 40.83
C VAL A 157 8.51 7.06 41.31
N SER A 158 7.36 6.81 40.69
CA SER A 158 6.10 7.51 41.01
C SER A 158 5.70 7.36 42.48
N LYS A 159 5.23 8.45 43.08
CA LYS A 159 4.79 8.52 44.49
C LYS A 159 3.32 8.89 44.65
N ASN A 160 2.63 9.16 43.55
CA ASN A 160 1.21 9.48 43.50
C ASN A 160 0.62 9.06 42.15
N LEU A 161 -0.71 8.99 42.10
CA LEU A 161 -1.46 8.59 40.92
C LEU A 161 -1.20 9.50 39.71
N ALA A 162 -1.12 10.82 39.90
CA ALA A 162 -0.97 11.76 38.79
C ALA A 162 0.36 11.54 38.04
N THR A 163 1.46 11.37 38.76
CA THR A 163 2.77 11.03 38.18
C THR A 163 2.73 9.66 37.50
N TYR A 164 2.05 8.67 38.08
CA TYR A 164 1.88 7.35 37.45
C TYR A 164 1.07 7.43 36.15
N CYS A 165 -0.02 8.21 36.11
CA CYS A 165 -0.80 8.46 34.89
C CYS A 165 0.04 9.14 33.81
N ALA A 166 0.82 10.17 34.16
CA ALA A 166 1.71 10.83 33.22
C ALA A 166 2.79 9.86 32.69
N ALA A 167 3.35 9.02 33.56
CA ALA A 167 4.31 7.99 33.19
C ALA A 167 3.69 6.94 32.24
N GLN A 168 2.44 6.56 32.48
CA GLN A 168 1.70 5.61 31.65
C GLN A 168 1.55 6.12 30.21
N VAL A 169 1.44 7.43 29.99
CA VAL A 169 1.41 8.01 28.63
C VAL A 169 2.72 7.72 27.90
N PHE A 170 3.87 8.04 28.50
CA PHE A 170 5.17 7.73 27.89
C PHE A 170 5.38 6.23 27.68
N TYR A 171 5.00 5.42 28.66
CA TYR A 171 5.05 3.96 28.59
C TYR A 171 4.22 3.44 27.40
N SER A 172 2.96 3.86 27.30
CA SER A 172 2.01 3.34 26.33
C SER A 172 2.29 3.85 24.92
N VAL A 173 2.67 5.12 24.79
CA VAL A 173 3.11 5.68 23.51
C VAL A 173 4.38 4.99 23.03
N GLY A 174 5.39 4.85 23.89
CA GLY A 174 6.65 4.20 23.53
C GLY A 174 6.48 2.73 23.17
N PHE A 175 5.83 1.93 24.03
CA PHE A 175 5.61 0.50 23.73
C PHE A 175 4.64 0.27 22.59
N GLY A 176 3.59 1.10 22.46
CA GLY A 176 2.66 1.04 21.32
C GLY A 176 3.36 1.37 20.00
N GLY A 177 4.17 2.44 19.98
CA GLY A 177 4.95 2.85 18.81
C GLY A 177 6.05 1.86 18.43
N LEU A 178 6.72 1.25 19.41
CA LEU A 178 7.64 0.14 19.16
C LEU A 178 6.90 -1.07 18.56
N ALA A 179 5.75 -1.42 19.13
CA ALA A 179 4.94 -2.54 18.65
C ALA A 179 4.48 -2.37 17.21
N TYR A 180 4.06 -1.16 16.89
CA TYR A 180 3.78 -0.76 15.53
C TYR A 180 5.04 -0.84 14.63
N SER A 181 6.19 -0.33 15.09
CA SER A 181 7.44 -0.32 14.32
C SER A 181 7.92 -1.71 13.93
N TRP A 182 7.99 -2.66 14.88
CA TRP A 182 8.43 -4.01 14.54
C TRP A 182 7.39 -4.79 13.73
N ASN A 183 6.10 -4.44 13.81
CA ASN A 183 5.07 -5.00 12.92
C ASN A 183 5.23 -4.50 11.49
N VAL A 184 5.52 -3.20 11.29
CA VAL A 184 5.86 -2.65 9.97
C VAL A 184 7.13 -3.33 9.43
N ILE A 185 8.18 -3.44 10.24
CA ILE A 185 9.41 -4.12 9.83
C ILE A 185 9.13 -5.60 9.47
N ALA A 186 8.42 -6.35 10.32
CA ALA A 186 8.06 -7.74 10.03
C ALA A 186 7.23 -7.85 8.74
N THR A 187 6.39 -6.85 8.44
CA THR A 187 5.63 -6.76 7.20
C THR A 187 6.53 -6.50 5.99
N ASP A 188 7.51 -5.62 6.13
CA ASP A 188 8.51 -5.31 5.10
C ASP A 188 9.35 -6.55 4.73
N VAL A 189 9.59 -7.47 5.68
CA VAL A 189 10.42 -8.66 5.47
C VAL A 189 9.66 -9.92 5.03
N THR A 190 8.32 -9.89 5.00
CA THR A 190 7.49 -11.08 4.81
C THR A 190 6.47 -10.96 3.69
N ASN A 191 6.48 -11.93 2.78
CA ASN A 191 5.45 -12.11 1.75
C ASN A 191 4.04 -12.19 2.33
N LEU A 192 3.07 -11.49 1.72
CA LEU A 192 1.68 -11.42 2.17
C LEU A 192 1.06 -12.82 2.37
N ARG A 193 1.35 -13.76 1.47
CA ARG A 193 0.93 -15.18 1.57
C ARG A 193 1.46 -15.91 2.82
N ASN A 194 2.66 -15.55 3.27
CA ASN A 194 3.33 -16.20 4.39
C ASN A 194 3.25 -15.37 5.68
N ARG A 195 2.59 -14.21 5.62
CA ARG A 195 2.54 -13.24 6.70
C ARG A 195 1.87 -13.79 7.95
N GLY A 196 0.82 -14.60 7.79
CA GLY A 196 0.19 -15.29 8.92
C GLY A 196 1.13 -16.26 9.66
N LEU A 197 2.00 -16.97 8.93
CA LEU A 197 3.01 -17.84 9.56
C LEU A 197 4.12 -17.04 10.24
N ALA A 198 4.52 -15.92 9.64
CA ALA A 198 5.49 -15.02 10.27
C ALA A 198 4.94 -14.38 11.55
N PHE A 199 3.67 -13.96 11.55
CA PHE A 199 3.00 -13.49 12.77
C PHE A 199 2.86 -14.57 13.83
N ALA A 200 2.55 -15.81 13.43
CA ALA A 200 2.55 -16.93 14.37
C ALA A 200 3.94 -17.11 15.00
N PHE A 201 5.01 -17.05 14.21
CA PHE A 201 6.38 -17.12 14.72
C PHE A 201 6.70 -15.98 15.70
N THR A 202 6.43 -14.71 15.34
CA THR A 202 6.69 -13.57 16.22
C THR A 202 5.79 -13.54 17.46
N SER A 203 4.65 -14.23 17.45
CA SER A 203 3.75 -14.36 18.61
C SER A 203 4.06 -15.57 19.50
N SER A 204 4.81 -16.56 19.01
CA SER A 204 5.21 -17.75 19.77
C SER A 204 5.89 -17.49 21.13
N PRO A 205 6.67 -16.40 21.36
CA PRO A 205 7.24 -16.14 22.68
C PRO A 205 6.18 -16.00 23.79
N ALA A 206 4.96 -15.60 23.42
CA ALA A 206 3.88 -15.32 24.37
C ALA A 206 3.53 -16.53 25.25
N VAL A 207 3.71 -17.75 24.74
CA VAL A 207 3.46 -19.00 25.47
C VAL A 207 4.38 -19.12 26.69
N ILE A 208 5.65 -18.74 26.55
CA ILE A 208 6.63 -18.76 27.65
C ILE A 208 6.22 -17.73 28.71
N THR A 209 5.88 -16.53 28.26
CA THR A 209 5.61 -15.40 29.14
C THR A 209 4.28 -15.48 29.85
N ALA A 210 3.31 -16.20 29.29
CA ALA A 210 1.98 -16.40 29.87
C ALA A 210 2.05 -17.00 31.29
N PHE A 211 3.02 -17.89 31.52
CA PHE A 211 3.22 -18.54 32.82
C PHE A 211 4.37 -17.92 33.61
N ALA A 212 5.52 -17.67 32.96
CA ALA A 212 6.67 -17.10 33.65
C ALA A 212 6.38 -15.68 34.20
N GLY A 213 5.64 -14.87 33.44
CA GLY A 213 5.29 -13.49 33.76
C GLY A 213 4.55 -13.33 35.08
N SER A 214 3.43 -14.05 35.22
CA SER A 214 2.58 -13.93 36.40
C SER A 214 3.26 -14.45 37.66
N LYS A 215 4.05 -15.53 37.55
CA LYS A 215 4.81 -16.04 38.69
C LYS A 215 5.94 -15.08 39.10
N ALA A 216 6.63 -14.49 38.14
CA ALA A 216 7.65 -13.47 38.40
C ALA A 216 7.04 -12.23 39.06
N ALA A 217 5.86 -11.79 38.61
CA ALA A 217 5.14 -10.66 39.20
C ALA A 217 4.80 -10.89 40.68
N GLU A 218 4.27 -12.08 41.00
CA GLU A 218 4.00 -12.49 42.38
C GLU A 218 5.30 -12.51 43.22
N GLY A 219 6.41 -13.01 42.65
CA GLY A 219 7.71 -13.00 43.29
C GLY A 219 8.22 -11.58 43.60
N PHE A 220 8.08 -10.64 42.65
CA PHE A 220 8.40 -9.23 42.87
C PHE A 220 7.51 -8.60 43.93
N TYR A 221 6.21 -8.88 43.90
CA TYR A 221 5.26 -8.32 44.85
C TYR A 221 5.54 -8.79 46.28
N ASN A 222 5.76 -10.10 46.47
CA ASN A 222 5.91 -10.69 47.79
C ASN A 222 7.31 -10.48 48.41
N ASN A 223 8.36 -10.45 47.59
CA ASN A 223 9.75 -10.48 48.09
C ASN A 223 10.54 -9.19 47.85
N VAL A 224 10.03 -8.25 47.03
CA VAL A 224 10.77 -7.03 46.66
C VAL A 224 9.91 -5.78 46.83
N ASN A 225 9.13 -5.45 45.81
CA ASN A 225 8.10 -4.41 45.72
C ASN A 225 7.69 -4.25 44.24
N TRP A 226 6.56 -3.59 44.00
CA TRP A 226 6.06 -3.38 42.65
C TRP A 226 6.92 -2.37 41.86
N GLN A 227 7.53 -1.38 42.52
CA GLN A 227 8.34 -0.34 41.85
C GLN A 227 9.51 -0.97 41.11
N TRP A 228 10.24 -1.88 41.75
CA TRP A 228 11.37 -2.56 41.15
C TRP A 228 10.91 -3.63 40.14
N GLY A 229 9.75 -4.26 40.37
CA GLY A 229 9.12 -5.14 39.37
C GLY A 229 8.83 -4.45 38.03
N ILE A 230 8.62 -3.12 38.04
CA ILE A 230 8.50 -2.29 36.83
C ILE A 230 9.87 -1.74 36.39
N GLY A 231 10.65 -1.20 37.32
CA GLY A 231 11.88 -0.45 37.04
C GLY A 231 12.99 -1.29 36.40
N CYS A 232 13.07 -2.60 36.65
CA CYS A 232 14.12 -3.46 36.10
C CYS A 232 14.08 -3.51 34.58
N TRP A 233 12.88 -3.35 34.01
CA TRP A 233 12.67 -3.32 32.57
C TRP A 233 13.21 -2.05 31.92
N ALA A 234 13.39 -0.95 32.66
CA ALA A 234 14.05 0.25 32.12
C ALA A 234 15.52 -0.01 31.77
N ILE A 235 16.13 -1.06 32.34
CA ILE A 235 17.50 -1.49 32.06
C ILE A 235 17.49 -2.66 31.07
N ILE A 236 16.70 -3.70 31.35
CA ILE A 236 16.69 -4.94 30.56
C ILE A 236 16.18 -4.67 29.13
N PHE A 237 15.10 -3.92 28.98
CA PHE A 237 14.43 -3.78 27.68
C PHE A 237 15.30 -3.03 26.64
N PRO A 238 15.94 -1.88 26.95
CA PRO A 238 16.87 -1.25 26.02
C PRO A 238 18.04 -2.13 25.60
N CYS A 239 18.63 -2.89 26.54
CA CYS A 239 19.73 -3.80 26.23
C CYS A 239 19.34 -4.85 25.17
N VAL A 240 18.10 -5.34 25.19
CA VAL A 240 17.60 -6.33 24.22
C VAL A 240 17.11 -5.69 22.92
N ALA A 241 16.60 -4.45 22.98
CA ALA A 241 16.06 -3.74 21.81
C ALA A 241 17.13 -3.06 20.94
N LEU A 242 18.22 -2.55 21.54
CA LEU A 242 19.29 -1.84 20.83
C LEU A 242 19.97 -2.65 19.70
N PRO A 243 20.20 -3.97 19.83
CA PRO A 243 20.72 -4.79 18.74
C PRO A 243 19.86 -4.76 17.47
N LEU A 244 18.52 -4.68 17.59
CA LEU A 244 17.61 -4.55 16.44
C LEU A 244 17.79 -3.21 15.73
N TYR A 245 17.95 -2.12 16.48
CA TYR A 245 18.31 -0.82 15.90
C TYR A 245 19.66 -0.90 15.15
N TRP A 246 20.67 -1.52 15.77
CA TRP A 246 22.01 -1.59 15.21
C TRP A 246 22.04 -2.37 13.89
N ILE A 247 21.37 -3.53 13.81
CA ILE A 247 21.32 -4.32 12.57
C ILE A 247 20.61 -3.58 11.45
N LEU A 248 19.51 -2.86 11.73
CA LEU A 248 18.78 -2.07 10.73
C LEU A 248 19.65 -0.92 10.20
N ASN A 249 20.26 -0.16 11.10
CA ASN A 249 21.13 0.96 10.74
C ASN A 249 22.40 0.49 9.99
N HIS A 250 22.98 -0.64 10.39
CA HIS A 250 24.14 -1.21 9.70
C HIS A 250 23.81 -1.64 8.26
N ASN A 251 22.67 -2.33 8.05
CA ASN A 251 22.27 -2.72 6.69
C ASN A 251 21.90 -1.49 5.83
N LEU A 252 21.34 -0.43 6.42
CA LEU A 252 21.10 0.83 5.71
C LEU A 252 22.41 1.47 5.23
N ARG A 253 23.40 1.61 6.11
CA ARG A 253 24.74 2.12 5.75
C ARG A 253 25.42 1.26 4.69
N LYS A 254 25.18 -0.05 4.71
CA LYS A 254 25.70 -0.97 3.69
C LYS A 254 25.05 -0.70 2.33
N ALA A 255 23.74 -0.50 2.27
CA ALA A 255 23.04 -0.15 1.04
C ALA A 255 23.48 1.21 0.47
N GLU A 256 23.72 2.20 1.35
CA GLU A 256 24.30 3.51 0.97
C GLU A 256 25.70 3.36 0.38
N LYS A 257 26.58 2.57 1.01
CA LYS A 257 27.94 2.29 0.51
C LYS A 257 27.95 1.55 -0.83
N GLN A 258 26.92 0.75 -1.11
CA GLN A 258 26.75 0.03 -2.36
C GLN A 258 26.12 0.91 -3.47
N GLY A 259 25.80 2.17 -3.18
CA GLY A 259 25.22 3.09 -4.16
C GLY A 259 23.77 2.79 -4.53
N ILE A 260 23.08 1.93 -3.77
CA ILE A 260 21.67 1.55 -4.02
C ILE A 260 20.73 2.72 -3.71
N ILE A 261 21.11 3.58 -2.76
CA ILE A 261 20.39 4.80 -2.40
C ILE A 261 21.36 5.94 -2.15
N THR A 262 21.05 7.13 -2.67
CA THR A 262 21.82 8.35 -2.46
C THR A 262 21.10 9.25 -1.44
N GLN A 263 21.82 9.63 -0.38
CA GLN A 263 21.31 10.60 0.60
C GLN A 263 21.39 12.00 0.03
N GLU A 264 20.24 12.60 -0.31
CA GLU A 264 20.18 14.04 -0.59
C GLU A 264 20.33 14.83 0.71
N LYS A 265 21.36 15.67 0.79
CA LYS A 265 21.52 16.60 1.92
C LYS A 265 20.41 17.64 1.87
N SER A 266 19.58 17.65 2.91
CA SER A 266 18.41 18.55 3.06
C SER A 266 18.74 20.04 2.92
N GLY A 267 19.95 20.49 3.31
CA GLY A 267 20.37 21.90 3.24
C GLY A 267 19.56 22.90 4.09
N ARG A 268 18.51 22.43 4.80
CA ARG A 268 17.58 23.24 5.61
C ARG A 268 18.26 23.80 6.87
N THR A 269 17.95 25.04 7.21
CA THR A 269 18.31 25.66 8.52
C THR A 269 17.41 25.12 9.65
N LEU A 270 17.80 25.28 10.92
CA LEU A 270 17.02 24.79 12.08
C LEU A 270 15.53 25.25 12.07
N PRO A 271 15.19 26.53 11.77
CA PRO A 271 13.78 26.95 11.69
C PRO A 271 13.04 26.31 10.51
N GLN A 272 13.70 26.18 9.35
CA GLN A 272 13.13 25.51 8.19
C GLN A 272 12.89 24.03 8.45
N GLN A 273 13.76 23.39 9.24
CA GLN A 273 13.62 22.01 9.65
C GLN A 273 12.48 21.83 10.66
N ALA A 274 12.33 22.74 11.62
CA ALA A 274 11.19 22.73 12.54
C ALA A 274 9.85 22.92 11.79
N TRP A 275 9.80 23.85 10.84
CA TRP A 275 8.62 24.05 9.99
C TRP A 275 8.32 22.85 9.10
N TYR A 276 9.35 22.24 8.51
CA TYR A 276 9.22 21.00 7.75
C TYR A 276 8.61 19.88 8.60
N ILE A 277 9.10 19.68 9.83
CA ILE A 277 8.56 18.68 10.75
C ILE A 277 7.10 18.99 11.09
N LEU A 278 6.78 20.24 11.44
CA LEU A 278 5.41 20.62 11.81
C LEU A 278 4.42 20.36 10.68
N LYS A 279 4.81 20.66 9.44
CA LYS A 279 4.00 20.41 8.23
C LYS A 279 3.90 18.93 7.91
N GLU A 280 5.02 18.22 7.89
CA GLU A 280 5.06 16.83 7.44
C GLU A 280 4.33 15.90 8.42
N PHE A 281 4.50 16.11 9.73
CA PHE A 281 3.87 15.28 10.77
C PHE A 281 2.42 15.64 11.09
N ASP A 282 1.90 16.72 10.50
CA ASP A 282 0.56 17.23 10.78
C ASP A 282 0.26 17.40 12.28
N LEU A 283 1.17 18.07 12.97
CA LEU A 283 1.09 18.26 14.42
C LEU A 283 -0.22 18.94 14.88
N PRO A 284 -0.79 19.92 14.15
CA PRO A 284 -2.10 20.48 14.47
C PRO A 284 -3.22 19.43 14.43
N GLY A 285 -3.27 18.59 13.40
CA GLY A 285 -4.25 17.51 13.29
C GLY A 285 -4.13 16.51 14.45
N VAL A 286 -2.90 16.17 14.84
CA VAL A 286 -2.61 15.28 15.98
C VAL A 286 -3.14 15.87 17.29
N CYS A 287 -2.92 17.16 17.53
CA CYS A 287 -3.42 17.84 18.73
C CYS A 287 -4.95 17.88 18.77
N LEU A 288 -5.62 18.19 17.64
CA LEU A 288 -7.08 18.18 17.53
C LEU A 288 -7.64 16.79 17.82
N PHE A 289 -7.02 15.75 17.26
CA PHE A 289 -7.45 14.37 17.44
C PHE A 289 -7.24 13.86 18.87
N ALA A 290 -6.04 14.04 19.43
CA ALA A 290 -5.71 13.65 20.79
C ALA A 290 -6.59 14.37 21.82
N GLY A 291 -6.66 15.70 21.71
CA GLY A 291 -7.46 16.55 22.59
C GLY A 291 -8.94 16.22 22.49
N GLY A 292 -9.46 16.03 21.28
CA GLY A 292 -10.84 15.64 21.02
C GLY A 292 -11.21 14.29 21.65
N LEU A 293 -10.39 13.26 21.46
CA LEU A 293 -10.62 11.93 22.06
C LEU A 293 -10.56 11.96 23.59
N VAL A 294 -9.56 12.62 24.17
CA VAL A 294 -9.42 12.70 25.63
C VAL A 294 -10.61 13.45 26.23
N LEU A 295 -10.98 14.61 25.69
CA LEU A 295 -12.10 15.40 26.21
C LEU A 295 -13.44 14.70 26.00
N PHE A 296 -13.61 13.94 24.92
CA PHE A 296 -14.82 13.17 24.70
C PHE A 296 -14.94 11.98 25.66
N LEU A 297 -13.87 11.21 25.90
CA LEU A 297 -13.94 9.94 26.64
C LEU A 297 -13.77 10.07 28.16
N LEU A 298 -12.98 11.04 28.62
CA LEU A 298 -12.69 11.23 30.05
C LEU A 298 -13.95 11.53 30.92
N PRO A 299 -14.96 12.30 30.45
CA PRO A 299 -16.15 12.60 31.23
C PRO A 299 -16.96 11.37 31.63
N PHE A 300 -16.92 10.29 30.84
CA PHE A 300 -17.68 9.06 31.14
C PHE A 300 -17.24 8.38 32.44
N THR A 301 -15.99 8.62 32.86
CA THR A 301 -15.47 8.11 34.14
C THR A 301 -15.58 9.16 35.24
N LEU A 302 -15.34 10.44 34.93
CA LEU A 302 -15.37 11.52 35.92
C LEU A 302 -16.79 11.95 36.32
N ALA A 303 -17.80 11.68 35.50
CA ALA A 303 -19.17 12.11 35.77
C ALA A 303 -19.67 11.62 37.13
N ALA A 304 -19.23 10.46 37.62
CA ALA A 304 -19.70 9.91 38.88
C ALA A 304 -19.06 10.55 40.13
N THR A 305 -17.91 11.22 39.98
CA THR A 305 -17.25 11.96 41.07
C THR A 305 -17.48 13.48 40.96
N ALA A 306 -18.17 13.91 39.90
CA ALA A 306 -18.48 15.31 39.67
C ALA A 306 -19.58 15.82 40.63
N PRO A 307 -19.55 17.11 41.05
CA PRO A 307 -20.47 17.65 42.04
C PRO A 307 -21.96 17.41 41.74
N ASN A 308 -22.35 17.57 40.47
CA ASN A 308 -23.73 17.38 39.99
C ASN A 308 -23.87 16.17 39.06
N GLY A 309 -22.97 15.21 39.16
CA GLY A 309 -22.97 14.05 38.27
C GLY A 309 -22.74 14.47 36.80
N TRP A 310 -23.52 13.85 35.91
CA TRP A 310 -23.60 14.19 34.48
C TRP A 310 -24.08 15.62 34.17
N LYS A 311 -24.76 16.27 35.12
CA LYS A 311 -25.24 17.66 34.96
C LYS A 311 -24.17 18.70 35.27
N SER A 312 -22.96 18.28 35.64
CA SER A 312 -21.87 19.21 35.98
C SER A 312 -21.36 19.93 34.73
N ASP A 313 -21.22 21.25 34.80
CA ASP A 313 -20.90 22.10 33.63
C ASP A 313 -19.63 21.65 32.88
N TYR A 314 -18.57 21.29 33.61
CA TYR A 314 -17.32 20.85 32.99
C TYR A 314 -17.44 19.48 32.31
N ILE A 315 -18.33 18.59 32.77
CA ILE A 315 -18.59 17.29 32.12
C ILE A 315 -19.23 17.51 30.76
N ILE A 316 -20.25 18.38 30.70
CA ILE A 316 -20.94 18.73 29.45
C ILE A 316 -19.97 19.46 28.50
N ALA A 317 -19.21 20.44 29.02
CA ALA A 317 -18.24 21.18 28.24
C ALA A 317 -17.19 20.26 27.60
N MET A 318 -16.64 19.30 28.35
CA MET A 318 -15.67 18.33 27.82
C MET A 318 -16.24 17.48 26.69
N ILE A 319 -17.48 16.96 26.83
CA ILE A 319 -18.12 16.17 25.77
C ILE A 319 -18.33 17.01 24.51
N VAL A 320 -18.92 18.21 24.65
CA VAL A 320 -19.22 19.10 23.52
C VAL A 320 -17.94 19.55 22.81
N VAL A 321 -16.95 20.04 23.56
CA VAL A 321 -15.65 20.45 23.01
C VAL A 321 -14.95 19.25 22.38
N GLY A 322 -15.01 18.06 22.99
CA GLY A 322 -14.47 16.83 22.42
C GLY A 322 -15.04 16.53 21.03
N ILE A 323 -16.37 16.54 20.88
CA ILE A 323 -17.05 16.34 19.58
C ILE A 323 -16.64 17.41 18.57
N VAL A 324 -16.60 18.68 18.98
CA VAL A 324 -16.20 19.78 18.10
C VAL A 324 -14.76 19.62 17.62
N LEU A 325 -13.81 19.30 18.50
CA LEU A 325 -12.41 19.08 18.13
C LEU A 325 -12.24 17.89 17.18
N LEU A 326 -12.99 16.80 17.38
CA LEU A 326 -13.00 15.66 16.46
C LEU A 326 -13.57 16.03 15.08
N GLY A 327 -14.64 16.85 15.04
CA GLY A 327 -15.17 17.39 13.78
C GLY A 327 -14.16 18.29 13.07
N LEU A 328 -13.50 19.18 13.80
CA LEU A 328 -12.43 20.05 13.28
C LEU A 328 -11.23 19.24 12.78
N PHE A 329 -10.87 18.14 13.44
CA PHE A 329 -9.85 17.23 12.94
C PHE A 329 -10.20 16.66 11.56
N VAL A 330 -11.43 16.19 11.37
CA VAL A 330 -11.89 15.67 10.07
C VAL A 330 -11.84 16.75 8.99
N LEU A 331 -12.35 17.96 9.29
CA LEU A 331 -12.28 19.09 8.37
C LEU A 331 -10.83 19.49 8.02
N HIS A 332 -9.95 19.48 9.02
CA HIS A 332 -8.52 19.75 8.84
C HIS A 332 -7.87 18.72 7.91
N GLN A 333 -8.13 17.42 8.11
CA GLN A 333 -7.60 16.37 7.23
C GLN A 333 -8.07 16.50 5.77
N ILE A 334 -9.32 16.92 5.55
CA ILE A 334 -9.92 16.96 4.21
C ILE A 334 -9.50 18.24 3.47
N TYR A 335 -9.50 19.40 4.14
CA TYR A 335 -9.41 20.70 3.46
C TYR A 335 -8.10 21.46 3.72
N VAL A 336 -7.42 21.21 4.84
CA VAL A 336 -6.31 22.08 5.31
C VAL A 336 -4.96 21.37 5.29
N ALA A 337 -4.93 20.07 5.59
CA ALA A 337 -3.70 19.29 5.74
C ALA A 337 -2.91 19.25 4.40
N PRO A 338 -1.70 19.81 4.34
CA PRO A 338 -0.92 19.87 3.10
C PRO A 338 -0.47 18.50 2.58
N SER A 339 -0.26 17.56 3.50
CA SER A 339 0.13 16.17 3.24
C SER A 339 -0.79 15.28 4.09
N PRO A 340 -2.01 14.94 3.63
CA PRO A 340 -2.95 14.15 4.43
C PRO A 340 -2.36 12.77 4.74
N PHE A 341 -2.66 12.25 5.93
CA PHE A 341 -2.07 11.00 6.44
C PHE A 341 -2.35 9.78 5.56
N LEU A 342 -3.59 9.66 5.05
CA LEU A 342 -3.99 8.59 4.13
C LEU A 342 -4.81 9.22 3.01
N LYS A 343 -4.57 8.79 1.76
CA LYS A 343 -5.39 9.25 0.62
C LYS A 343 -6.86 8.88 0.87
N SER A 344 -7.77 9.81 0.56
CA SER A 344 -9.22 9.67 0.77
C SER A 344 -9.79 8.35 0.23
N ARG A 345 -9.27 7.87 -0.92
CA ARG A 345 -9.67 6.58 -1.51
C ARG A 345 -9.51 5.38 -0.58
N PHE A 346 -8.45 5.35 0.25
CA PHE A 346 -8.18 4.24 1.16
C PHE A 346 -8.94 4.39 2.47
N LEU A 347 -9.15 5.62 2.93
CA LEU A 347 -9.99 5.91 4.10
C LEU A 347 -11.45 5.46 3.88
N LEU A 348 -11.92 5.50 2.63
CA LEU A 348 -13.28 5.12 2.25
C LEU A 348 -13.38 3.72 1.64
N ASP A 349 -12.29 2.94 1.58
CA ASP A 349 -12.37 1.56 1.10
C ASP A 349 -13.13 0.70 2.11
N ARG A 350 -14.18 0.01 1.65
CA ARG A 350 -15.04 -0.81 2.52
C ARG A 350 -14.29 -1.92 3.27
N THR A 351 -13.19 -2.42 2.71
CA THR A 351 -12.37 -3.47 3.36
C THR A 351 -11.57 -2.88 4.50
N VAL A 352 -10.96 -1.71 4.27
CA VAL A 352 -10.23 -0.98 5.31
C VAL A 352 -11.17 -0.57 6.43
N LEU A 353 -12.32 0.03 6.10
CA LEU A 353 -13.35 0.40 7.07
C LEU A 353 -13.91 -0.80 7.82
N GLY A 354 -14.21 -1.90 7.12
CA GLY A 354 -14.69 -3.14 7.73
C GLY A 354 -13.67 -3.76 8.69
N ALA A 355 -12.38 -3.76 8.32
CA ALA A 355 -11.30 -4.24 9.18
C ALA A 355 -11.13 -3.36 10.43
N CYS A 356 -11.12 -2.03 10.26
CA CYS A 356 -11.06 -1.09 11.38
C CYS A 356 -12.28 -1.20 12.30
N LEU A 357 -13.49 -1.37 11.75
CA LEU A 357 -14.72 -1.53 12.54
C LEU A 357 -14.72 -2.85 13.31
N LEU A 358 -14.23 -3.95 12.71
CA LEU A 358 -14.12 -5.23 13.40
C LEU A 358 -13.09 -5.15 14.54
N ASP A 359 -11.95 -4.53 14.29
CA ASP A 359 -10.92 -4.31 15.30
C ASP A 359 -11.44 -3.42 16.45
N ALA A 360 -12.11 -2.30 16.13
CA ALA A 360 -12.71 -1.44 17.14
C ALA A 360 -13.79 -2.16 17.97
N THR A 361 -14.72 -2.87 17.33
CA THR A 361 -15.80 -3.59 18.03
C THR A 361 -15.26 -4.70 18.94
N TYR A 362 -14.26 -5.46 18.46
CA TYR A 362 -13.53 -6.43 19.28
C TYR A 362 -12.85 -5.77 20.48
N GLN A 363 -12.12 -4.67 20.25
CA GLN A 363 -11.39 -3.97 21.31
C GLN A 363 -12.31 -3.29 22.33
N ILE A 364 -13.46 -2.75 21.91
CA ILE A 364 -14.51 -2.25 22.81
C ILE A 364 -15.04 -3.40 23.66
N SER A 365 -15.44 -4.50 23.02
CA SER A 365 -16.01 -5.66 23.71
C SER A 365 -15.04 -6.23 24.75
N TYR A 366 -13.80 -6.51 24.36
CA TYR A 366 -12.77 -7.02 25.26
C TYR A 366 -12.53 -6.08 26.45
N SER A 367 -12.36 -4.78 26.18
CA SER A 367 -12.04 -3.80 27.22
C SER A 367 -13.21 -3.55 28.19
N CYS A 368 -14.46 -3.81 27.78
CA CYS A 368 -15.62 -3.71 28.67
C CYS A 368 -15.49 -4.64 29.88
N TYR A 369 -15.06 -5.90 29.66
CA TYR A 369 -15.02 -6.93 30.71
C TYR A 369 -13.63 -7.21 31.27
N ALA A 370 -12.55 -6.86 30.56
CA ALA A 370 -11.19 -7.22 30.95
C ALA A 370 -10.62 -6.33 32.07
N SER A 371 -11.04 -5.06 32.19
CA SER A 371 -10.37 -4.06 33.06
C SER A 371 -10.28 -4.47 34.54
N TYR A 372 -11.28 -5.18 35.06
CA TYR A 372 -11.33 -5.66 36.45
C TYR A 372 -11.31 -7.19 36.56
N PHE A 373 -10.96 -7.89 35.48
CA PHE A 373 -11.06 -9.35 35.43
C PHE A 373 -10.05 -10.05 36.35
N SER A 374 -8.79 -9.56 36.40
CA SER A 374 -7.79 -10.08 37.34
C SER A 374 -8.26 -9.95 38.79
N SER A 375 -8.81 -8.78 39.16
CA SER A 375 -9.39 -8.55 40.49
C SER A 375 -10.57 -9.48 40.78
N PHE A 376 -11.44 -9.70 39.80
CA PHE A 376 -12.52 -10.68 39.92
C PHE A 376 -11.98 -12.09 40.23
N LEU A 377 -10.97 -12.55 39.51
CA LEU A 377 -10.40 -13.89 39.71
C LEU A 377 -9.80 -14.07 41.11
N MET A 378 -9.09 -13.06 41.62
CA MET A 378 -8.50 -13.11 42.95
C MET A 378 -9.56 -13.01 44.07
N VAL A 379 -10.58 -12.18 43.88
CA VAL A 379 -11.58 -11.92 44.92
C VAL A 379 -12.69 -12.98 44.92
N VAL A 380 -13.20 -13.33 43.75
CA VAL A 380 -14.35 -14.23 43.57
C VAL A 380 -13.93 -15.69 43.48
N ASN A 381 -12.91 -16.00 42.68
CA ASN A 381 -12.43 -17.38 42.51
C ASN A 381 -11.32 -17.76 43.50
N ASN A 382 -10.90 -16.83 44.36
CA ASN A 382 -9.85 -17.02 45.38
C ASN A 382 -8.52 -17.51 44.80
N LEU A 383 -8.20 -17.07 43.58
CA LEU A 383 -6.93 -17.38 42.95
C LEU A 383 -5.82 -16.49 43.53
N THR A 384 -4.62 -17.05 43.62
CA THR A 384 -3.39 -16.28 43.86
C THR A 384 -3.12 -15.30 42.72
N MET A 385 -2.19 -14.36 42.91
CA MET A 385 -1.79 -13.42 41.86
C MET A 385 -1.27 -14.18 40.62
N ALA A 386 -0.44 -15.20 40.84
CA ALA A 386 0.09 -16.01 39.75
C ALA A 386 -1.02 -16.76 39.00
N GLU A 387 -1.94 -17.41 39.71
CA GLU A 387 -3.04 -18.19 39.10
C GLU A 387 -4.03 -17.30 38.33
N ALA A 388 -4.42 -16.16 38.90
CA ALA A 388 -5.24 -15.17 38.20
C ALA A 388 -4.52 -14.66 36.94
N GLY A 389 -3.21 -14.47 37.05
CA GLY A 389 -2.32 -14.19 35.93
C GLY A 389 -2.35 -15.27 34.84
N TYR A 390 -2.30 -16.55 35.19
CA TYR A 390 -2.37 -17.64 34.20
C TYR A 390 -3.69 -17.64 33.43
N VAL A 391 -4.81 -17.41 34.12
CA VAL A 391 -6.14 -17.34 33.48
C VAL A 391 -6.23 -16.11 32.57
N THR A 392 -5.81 -14.94 33.03
CA THR A 392 -5.82 -13.71 32.20
C THR A 392 -4.88 -13.78 31.01
N ASN A 393 -3.81 -14.57 31.07
CA ASN A 393 -2.86 -14.78 29.97
C ASN A 393 -3.19 -16.00 29.08
N THR A 394 -4.41 -16.53 29.16
CA THR A 394 -4.89 -17.60 28.27
C THR A 394 -4.71 -17.22 26.79
N PHE A 395 -4.93 -15.95 26.44
CA PHE A 395 -4.69 -15.44 25.09
C PHE A 395 -3.26 -15.71 24.61
N SER A 396 -2.27 -15.36 25.43
CA SER A 396 -0.85 -15.55 25.12
C SER A 396 -0.48 -17.02 24.92
N ALA A 397 -1.14 -17.94 25.62
CA ALA A 397 -0.91 -19.38 25.49
C ALA A 397 -1.56 -19.98 24.23
N VAL A 398 -2.80 -19.57 23.91
CA VAL A 398 -3.61 -20.18 22.84
C VAL A 398 -3.39 -19.52 21.48
N ALA A 399 -3.03 -18.22 21.45
CA ALA A 399 -2.92 -17.44 20.22
C ALA A 399 -1.93 -18.05 19.23
N PHE A 400 -0.77 -18.54 19.69
CA PHE A 400 0.24 -19.12 18.80
C PHE A 400 -0.31 -20.27 17.95
N VAL A 401 -0.95 -21.26 18.59
CA VAL A 401 -1.50 -22.43 17.91
C VAL A 401 -2.60 -22.01 16.93
N SER A 402 -3.45 -21.08 17.36
CA SER A 402 -4.56 -20.55 16.55
C SER A 402 -4.05 -19.77 15.34
N LEU A 403 -3.03 -18.93 15.51
CA LEU A 403 -2.38 -18.14 14.46
C LEU A 403 -1.65 -19.04 13.46
N PHE A 404 -0.96 -20.09 13.95
CA PHE A 404 -0.28 -21.03 13.07
C PHE A 404 -1.28 -21.81 12.22
N ALA A 405 -2.32 -22.38 12.85
CA ALA A 405 -3.38 -23.08 12.15
C ALA A 405 -4.07 -22.18 11.12
N THR A 406 -4.45 -20.97 11.53
CA THR A 406 -5.13 -20.00 10.66
C THR A 406 -4.21 -19.50 9.54
N GLY A 407 -2.96 -19.19 9.85
CA GLY A 407 -1.96 -18.78 8.86
C GLY A 407 -1.69 -19.87 7.83
N TYR A 408 -1.67 -21.14 8.26
CA TYR A 408 -1.58 -22.29 7.35
C TYR A 408 -2.84 -22.44 6.49
N ILE A 409 -4.04 -22.34 7.09
CA ILE A 409 -5.31 -22.37 6.37
C ILE A 409 -5.35 -21.25 5.31
N ILE A 410 -4.97 -20.03 5.65
CA ILE A 410 -4.92 -18.89 4.70
C ILE A 410 -3.87 -19.14 3.62
N ARG A 411 -2.70 -19.69 3.97
CA ARG A 411 -1.67 -20.04 2.97
C ARG A 411 -2.17 -21.08 1.95
N VAL A 412 -2.97 -22.04 2.41
CA VAL A 412 -3.52 -23.15 1.60
C VAL A 412 -4.80 -22.76 0.86
N THR A 413 -5.67 -21.92 1.41
CA THR A 413 -6.94 -21.52 0.79
C THR A 413 -6.78 -20.23 -0.02
N GLY A 414 -6.02 -19.28 0.50
CA GLY A 414 -5.86 -17.92 -0.03
C GLY A 414 -6.92 -16.94 0.46
N ARG A 415 -7.92 -17.39 1.23
CA ARG A 415 -9.08 -16.59 1.63
C ARG A 415 -9.14 -16.51 3.16
N PHE A 416 -9.44 -15.34 3.71
CA PHE A 416 -9.51 -15.14 5.17
C PHE A 416 -10.92 -14.73 5.66
N LYS A 417 -11.80 -14.22 4.78
CA LYS A 417 -13.12 -13.72 5.17
C LYS A 417 -14.01 -14.80 5.79
N TRP A 418 -13.99 -16.01 5.24
CA TRP A 418 -14.82 -17.13 5.74
C TRP A 418 -14.44 -17.57 7.16
N ILE A 419 -13.17 -17.40 7.53
CA ILE A 419 -12.69 -17.70 8.88
C ILE A 419 -13.33 -16.73 9.88
N LEU A 420 -13.48 -15.44 9.50
CA LEU A 420 -14.14 -14.43 10.32
C LEU A 420 -15.62 -14.77 10.59
N TRP A 421 -16.33 -15.31 9.60
CA TRP A 421 -17.73 -15.73 9.75
C TRP A 421 -17.93 -16.89 10.73
N PHE A 422 -16.90 -17.70 10.97
CA PHE A 422 -16.93 -18.74 11.99
C PHE A 422 -16.52 -18.19 13.38
N CYS A 423 -15.44 -17.42 13.43
CA CYS A 423 -14.88 -16.92 14.69
C CYS A 423 -15.77 -15.89 15.38
N LEU A 424 -16.51 -15.08 14.62
CA LEU A 424 -17.39 -14.06 15.18
C LEU A 424 -18.55 -14.67 16.02
N PRO A 425 -19.35 -15.61 15.50
CA PRO A 425 -20.30 -16.36 16.31
C PRO A 425 -19.67 -17.08 17.49
N LEU A 426 -18.48 -17.69 17.33
CA LEU A 426 -17.77 -18.36 18.42
C LEU A 426 -17.43 -17.39 19.56
N TYR A 427 -16.97 -16.18 19.24
CA TYR A 427 -16.69 -15.16 20.26
C TYR A 427 -17.95 -14.67 20.98
N ILE A 428 -19.04 -14.43 20.24
CA ILE A 428 -20.34 -14.04 20.85
C ILE A 428 -20.91 -15.17 21.72
N PHE A 429 -20.83 -16.40 21.24
CA PHE A 429 -21.22 -17.59 22.02
C PHE A 429 -20.41 -17.69 23.32
N ALA A 430 -19.10 -17.52 23.24
CA ALA A 430 -18.24 -17.50 24.43
C ALA A 430 -18.57 -16.35 25.39
N LEU A 431 -19.00 -15.18 24.91
CA LEU A 431 -19.50 -14.09 25.76
C LEU A 431 -20.79 -14.49 26.47
N GLY A 432 -21.73 -15.11 25.74
CA GLY A 432 -22.97 -15.63 26.32
C GLY A 432 -22.71 -16.67 27.43
N LEU A 433 -21.78 -17.60 27.20
CA LEU A 433 -21.35 -18.56 28.22
C LEU A 433 -20.65 -17.88 29.39
N MET A 434 -19.76 -16.92 29.13
CA MET A 434 -19.03 -16.20 30.17
C MET A 434 -19.99 -15.40 31.08
N ILE A 435 -21.08 -14.85 30.56
CA ILE A 435 -22.13 -14.19 31.36
C ILE A 435 -22.73 -15.17 32.38
N ASN A 436 -22.94 -16.42 31.98
CA ASN A 436 -23.49 -17.47 32.85
C ASN A 436 -22.45 -17.98 33.86
N PHE A 437 -21.22 -18.25 33.41
CA PHE A 437 -20.19 -18.91 34.22
C PHE A 437 -19.35 -17.97 35.09
N ARG A 438 -19.25 -16.68 34.74
CA ARG A 438 -18.51 -15.68 35.52
C ARG A 438 -19.36 -15.16 36.69
N GLN A 439 -19.78 -16.07 37.56
CA GLN A 439 -20.57 -15.80 38.76
C GLN A 439 -19.83 -16.26 40.03
N PRO A 440 -20.19 -15.73 41.21
CA PRO A 440 -19.68 -16.24 42.48
C PRO A 440 -19.95 -17.75 42.62
N ASN A 441 -19.01 -18.49 43.19
CA ASN A 441 -19.05 -19.95 43.37
C ASN A 441 -19.04 -20.80 42.09
N GLY A 442 -18.85 -20.19 40.92
CA GLY A 442 -18.71 -20.91 39.66
C GLY A 442 -17.39 -21.69 39.56
N TYR A 443 -17.41 -22.85 38.89
CA TYR A 443 -16.20 -23.63 38.63
C TYR A 443 -15.29 -22.89 37.64
N ILE A 444 -14.03 -22.65 38.06
CA ILE A 444 -13.06 -21.85 37.30
C ILE A 444 -12.78 -22.42 35.90
N GLY A 445 -12.87 -23.74 35.72
CA GLY A 445 -12.64 -24.39 34.43
C GLY A 445 -13.56 -23.89 33.32
N TYR A 446 -14.80 -23.50 33.64
CA TYR A 446 -15.72 -22.93 32.64
C TYR A 446 -15.31 -21.51 32.20
N ILE A 447 -14.76 -20.71 33.11
CA ILE A 447 -14.20 -19.39 32.79
C ILE A 447 -12.98 -19.59 31.87
N VAL A 448 -12.07 -20.51 32.22
CA VAL A 448 -10.91 -20.84 31.38
C VAL A 448 -11.32 -21.33 29.99
N MET A 449 -12.34 -22.19 29.90
CA MET A 449 -12.89 -22.63 28.61
C MET A 449 -13.38 -21.45 27.76
N CYS A 450 -14.10 -20.51 28.34
CA CYS A 450 -14.55 -19.31 27.62
C CYS A 450 -13.38 -18.44 27.18
N GLU A 451 -12.35 -18.26 28.03
CA GLU A 451 -11.12 -17.54 27.66
C GLU A 451 -10.38 -18.24 26.51
N VAL A 452 -10.38 -19.56 26.42
CA VAL A 452 -9.82 -20.29 25.27
C VAL A 452 -10.58 -19.95 23.98
N PHE A 453 -11.92 -19.94 24.00
CA PHE A 453 -12.72 -19.56 22.83
C PHE A 453 -12.51 -18.10 22.41
N PHE A 454 -12.38 -17.19 23.38
CA PHE A 454 -11.99 -15.80 23.11
C PHE A 454 -10.61 -15.70 22.49
N SER A 455 -9.66 -16.49 22.99
CA SER A 455 -8.29 -16.47 22.52
C SER A 455 -8.17 -16.95 21.08
N VAL A 456 -8.85 -18.04 20.73
CA VAL A 456 -8.91 -18.54 19.35
C VAL A 456 -9.49 -17.48 18.42
N SER A 457 -10.66 -16.95 18.74
CA SER A 457 -11.36 -16.01 17.86
C SER A 457 -10.65 -14.66 17.77
N GLY A 458 -10.17 -14.12 18.90
CA GLY A 458 -9.46 -12.84 18.98
C GLY A 458 -8.12 -12.87 18.24
N ALA A 459 -7.34 -13.94 18.36
CA ALA A 459 -6.10 -14.10 17.60
C ALA A 459 -6.36 -14.12 16.09
N ILE A 460 -7.45 -14.76 15.67
CA ILE A 460 -7.87 -14.81 14.28
C ILE A 460 -8.35 -13.44 13.78
N PHE A 461 -9.11 -12.69 14.58
CA PHE A 461 -9.53 -11.33 14.23
C PHE A 461 -8.30 -10.46 13.96
N ILE A 462 -7.35 -10.40 14.89
CA ILE A 462 -6.13 -9.59 14.78
C ILE A 462 -5.37 -9.92 13.48
N LEU A 463 -5.18 -11.20 13.18
CA LEU A 463 -4.51 -11.62 11.95
C LEU A 463 -5.28 -11.21 10.69
N CYS A 464 -6.59 -11.47 10.67
CA CYS A 464 -7.41 -11.26 9.47
C CYS A 464 -7.63 -9.77 9.17
N VAL A 465 -7.84 -8.91 10.17
CA VAL A 465 -8.00 -7.46 9.94
C VAL A 465 -6.70 -6.84 9.45
N GLN A 466 -5.54 -7.29 9.95
CA GLN A 466 -4.24 -6.86 9.43
C GLN A 466 -4.02 -7.31 7.99
N LEU A 467 -4.33 -8.57 7.66
CA LEU A 467 -4.26 -9.06 6.28
C LEU A 467 -5.22 -8.29 5.37
N ALA A 468 -6.42 -7.97 5.85
CA ALA A 468 -7.43 -7.24 5.07
C ALA A 468 -6.93 -5.85 4.67
N VAL A 469 -6.40 -5.05 5.61
CA VAL A 469 -5.89 -3.72 5.29
C VAL A 469 -4.64 -3.78 4.40
N LEU A 470 -3.72 -4.73 4.67
CA LEU A 470 -2.49 -4.87 3.90
C LEU A 470 -2.72 -5.39 2.48
N ALA A 471 -3.78 -6.16 2.27
CA ALA A 471 -4.16 -6.62 0.94
C ALA A 471 -4.83 -5.52 0.10
N THR A 472 -5.10 -4.33 0.67
CA THR A 472 -5.79 -3.22 -0.01
C THR A 472 -4.89 -2.09 -0.50
N VAL A 473 -3.61 -2.14 -0.15
CA VAL A 473 -2.68 -1.04 -0.38
C VAL A 473 -1.34 -1.50 -0.96
N ASP A 474 -0.70 -0.58 -1.69
CA ASP A 474 0.69 -0.74 -2.15
C ASP A 474 1.69 -0.61 -0.98
N HIS A 475 2.91 -1.14 -1.18
CA HIS A 475 3.95 -1.17 -0.15
C HIS A 475 4.24 0.21 0.49
N GLN A 476 4.22 1.28 -0.31
CA GLN A 476 4.44 2.66 0.17
C GLN A 476 3.40 3.14 1.21
N TYR A 477 2.24 2.49 1.32
CA TYR A 477 1.17 2.86 2.26
C TYR A 477 0.99 1.86 3.41
N VAL A 478 1.87 0.85 3.51
CA VAL A 478 1.77 -0.20 4.54
C VAL A 478 1.80 0.36 5.95
N ALA A 479 2.74 1.28 6.24
CA ALA A 479 2.81 1.92 7.54
C ALA A 479 1.51 2.70 7.80
N SER A 480 1.14 3.60 6.89
CA SER A 480 -0.06 4.43 7.03
C SER A 480 -1.36 3.61 7.23
N VAL A 481 -1.61 2.54 6.48
CA VAL A 481 -2.83 1.74 6.66
C VAL A 481 -2.83 0.95 7.97
N LEU A 482 -1.67 0.43 8.41
CA LEU A 482 -1.54 -0.23 9.70
C LEU A 482 -1.74 0.74 10.85
N ALA A 483 -1.23 1.96 10.74
CA ALA A 483 -1.48 2.99 11.74
C ALA A 483 -2.98 3.28 11.86
N PHE A 484 -3.72 3.37 10.75
CA PHE A 484 -5.16 3.55 10.79
C PHE A 484 -5.89 2.42 11.52
N LEU A 485 -5.49 1.17 11.27
CA LEU A 485 -6.00 0.00 11.99
C LEU A 485 -5.69 0.09 13.51
N PHE A 486 -4.44 0.36 13.88
CA PHE A 486 -4.01 0.47 15.28
C PHE A 486 -4.69 1.62 16.04
N VAL A 487 -4.96 2.74 15.35
CA VAL A 487 -5.77 3.84 15.87
C VAL A 487 -7.18 3.35 16.19
N SER A 488 -7.81 2.63 15.26
CA SER A 488 -9.16 2.08 15.44
C SER A 488 -9.25 1.18 16.67
N GLY A 489 -8.34 0.20 16.80
CA GLY A 489 -8.33 -0.72 17.93
C GLY A 489 -8.01 -0.04 19.26
N THR A 490 -7.10 0.93 19.28
CA THR A 490 -6.74 1.66 20.50
C THR A 490 -7.86 2.58 20.98
N ILE A 491 -8.57 3.24 20.05
CA ILE A 491 -9.78 4.01 20.37
C ILE A 491 -10.87 3.09 20.89
N GLY A 492 -11.07 1.93 20.24
CA GLY A 492 -12.01 0.92 20.72
C GLY A 492 -11.72 0.51 22.16
N GLY A 493 -10.44 0.29 22.49
CA GLY A 493 -10.03 -0.03 23.85
C GLY A 493 -10.29 1.09 24.86
N ALA A 494 -10.10 2.36 24.46
CA ALA A 494 -10.43 3.52 25.30
C ALA A 494 -11.95 3.62 25.57
N ILE A 495 -12.77 3.45 24.53
CA ILE A 495 -14.24 3.44 24.65
C ILE A 495 -14.69 2.30 25.55
N GLY A 496 -14.20 1.08 25.34
CA GLY A 496 -14.57 -0.06 26.18
C GLY A 496 -14.13 0.11 27.65
N SER A 497 -12.96 0.70 27.89
CA SER A 497 -12.52 1.05 29.25
C SER A 497 -13.42 2.10 29.90
N ALA A 498 -13.89 3.09 29.14
CA ALA A 498 -14.85 4.09 29.62
C ALA A 498 -16.21 3.46 29.97
N ILE A 499 -16.72 2.55 29.15
CA ILE A 499 -17.93 1.77 29.44
C ILE A 499 -17.73 0.93 30.70
N SER A 500 -16.60 0.22 30.81
CA SER A 500 -16.26 -0.58 32.00
C SER A 500 -16.23 0.29 33.26
N GLY A 501 -15.53 1.42 33.23
CA GLY A 501 -15.44 2.35 34.36
C GLY A 501 -16.80 2.89 34.77
N ALA A 502 -17.61 3.33 33.80
CA ALA A 502 -18.96 3.84 34.05
C ALA A 502 -19.86 2.79 34.68
N ILE A 503 -19.84 1.54 34.19
CA ILE A 503 -20.61 0.43 34.78
C ILE A 503 -20.10 0.18 36.21
N TRP A 504 -18.78 0.03 36.40
CA TRP A 504 -18.17 -0.21 37.71
C TRP A 504 -18.63 0.81 38.76
N THR A 505 -18.50 2.11 38.44
CA THR A 505 -18.85 3.17 39.40
C THR A 505 -20.35 3.21 39.72
N ASN A 506 -21.21 2.88 38.75
CA ASN A 506 -22.66 2.92 38.94
C ASN A 506 -23.24 1.65 39.54
N THR A 507 -22.56 0.50 39.44
CA THR A 507 -23.09 -0.80 39.87
C THR A 507 -22.35 -1.37 41.05
N PHE A 508 -21.01 -1.46 41.01
CA PHE A 508 -20.24 -2.19 42.02
C PHE A 508 -20.36 -1.53 43.40
N LYS A 509 -20.15 -0.21 43.49
CA LYS A 509 -20.23 0.53 44.77
C LYS A 509 -21.61 0.42 45.42
N LYS A 510 -22.68 0.53 44.61
CA LYS A 510 -24.06 0.43 45.09
C LYS A 510 -24.38 -0.98 45.55
N ALA A 511 -23.99 -2.00 44.77
CA ALA A 511 -24.15 -3.40 45.13
C ALA A 511 -23.38 -3.76 46.41
N LEU A 512 -22.17 -3.22 46.56
CA LEU A 512 -21.37 -3.39 47.77
C LEU A 512 -22.10 -2.83 49.00
N GLY A 513 -22.66 -1.61 48.90
CA GLY A 513 -23.46 -1.02 49.97
C GLY A 513 -24.77 -1.74 50.28
N SER A 514 -25.32 -2.52 49.35
CA SER A 514 -26.53 -3.34 49.61
C SER A 514 -26.21 -4.71 50.19
N TYR A 515 -25.04 -5.28 49.91
CA TYR A 515 -24.69 -6.64 50.34
C TYR A 515 -23.81 -6.68 51.59
N LEU A 516 -23.02 -5.64 51.87
CA LEU A 516 -22.15 -5.64 53.04
C LEU A 516 -22.97 -5.73 54.34
N PRO A 517 -22.53 -6.54 55.32
CA PRO A 517 -23.12 -6.53 56.64
C PRO A 517 -22.86 -5.18 57.33
N GLU A 518 -23.69 -4.82 58.30
CA GLU A 518 -23.57 -3.55 59.05
C GLU A 518 -22.17 -3.39 59.68
N SER A 519 -21.55 -4.50 60.12
CA SER A 519 -20.20 -4.54 60.69
C SER A 519 -19.10 -4.00 59.77
N ALA A 520 -19.26 -4.15 58.45
CA ALA A 520 -18.26 -3.75 57.45
C ALA A 520 -18.67 -2.51 56.64
N MET A 521 -19.85 -1.94 56.91
CA MET A 521 -20.34 -0.74 56.24
C MET A 521 -19.41 0.48 56.40
N PRO A 522 -18.76 0.72 57.57
CA PRO A 522 -17.78 1.81 57.71
C PRO A 522 -16.59 1.70 56.74
N ASP A 523 -16.24 0.48 56.34
CA ASP A 523 -15.10 0.19 55.46
C ASP A 523 -15.45 0.26 53.97
N LEU A 524 -16.71 0.55 53.61
CA LEU A 524 -17.20 0.50 52.22
C LEU A 524 -16.30 1.26 51.23
N GLN A 525 -15.85 2.47 51.57
CA GLN A 525 -14.97 3.24 50.67
C GLN A 525 -13.59 2.61 50.55
N THR A 526 -13.05 2.07 51.65
CA THR A 526 -11.76 1.38 51.66
C THR A 526 -11.81 0.12 50.80
N ILE A 527 -12.87 -0.69 50.97
CA ILE A 527 -13.12 -1.90 50.18
C ILE A 527 -13.29 -1.56 48.70
N TYR A 528 -14.05 -0.50 48.37
CA TYR A 528 -14.24 -0.05 46.99
C TYR A 528 -12.93 0.38 46.31
N ALA A 529 -12.02 0.98 47.07
CA ALA A 529 -10.84 1.66 46.55
C ALA A 529 -9.54 0.84 46.55
N SER A 530 -9.52 -0.33 47.22
CA SER A 530 -8.31 -1.12 47.46
C SER A 530 -8.54 -2.62 47.27
N LEU A 531 -7.82 -3.23 46.33
CA LEU A 531 -7.84 -4.69 46.12
C LEU A 531 -7.25 -5.46 47.33
N PRO A 532 -6.11 -5.07 47.92
CA PRO A 532 -5.63 -5.68 49.16
C PRO A 532 -6.63 -5.65 50.30
N ALA A 533 -7.40 -4.56 50.46
CA ALA A 533 -8.44 -4.49 51.50
C ALA A 533 -9.56 -5.52 51.26
N GLN A 534 -9.96 -5.75 50.01
CA GLN A 534 -10.92 -6.81 49.67
C GLN A 534 -10.36 -8.21 49.97
N LEU A 535 -9.06 -8.42 49.70
CA LEU A 535 -8.34 -9.69 49.92
C LEU A 535 -8.06 -9.99 51.40
N ALA A 536 -8.05 -8.98 52.28
CA ALA A 536 -7.82 -9.17 53.71
C ALA A 536 -8.97 -9.89 54.43
N TYR A 537 -10.21 -9.80 53.92
CA TYR A 537 -11.33 -10.56 54.46
C TYR A 537 -11.20 -12.04 54.13
N LYS A 538 -11.27 -12.88 55.18
CA LYS A 538 -11.11 -14.34 55.05
C LYS A 538 -12.20 -14.93 54.15
N VAL A 539 -11.81 -15.89 53.31
CA VAL A 539 -12.74 -16.61 52.43
C VAL A 539 -13.84 -17.28 53.27
N GLY A 540 -15.09 -17.06 52.87
CA GLY A 540 -16.28 -17.61 53.52
C GLY A 540 -16.92 -16.72 54.60
N THR A 541 -16.33 -15.59 54.97
CA THR A 541 -17.02 -14.64 55.87
C THR A 541 -18.15 -13.88 55.15
N PRO A 542 -19.17 -13.38 55.88
CA PRO A 542 -20.26 -12.60 55.28
C PRO A 542 -19.76 -11.39 54.49
N GLU A 543 -18.74 -10.69 54.98
CA GLU A 543 -18.12 -9.54 54.30
C GLU A 543 -17.50 -9.97 52.97
N ARG A 544 -16.74 -11.07 52.97
CA ARG A 544 -16.10 -11.58 51.76
C ARG A 544 -17.12 -12.04 50.73
N LEU A 545 -18.17 -12.76 51.14
CA LEU A 545 -19.25 -13.20 50.25
C LEU A 545 -20.01 -12.02 49.64
N ALA A 546 -20.27 -10.96 50.44
CA ALA A 546 -20.90 -9.73 49.96
C ALA A 546 -20.05 -9.03 48.88
N ILE A 547 -18.74 -8.94 49.08
CA ILE A 547 -17.81 -8.38 48.08
C ILE A 547 -17.85 -9.20 46.79
N GLN A 548 -17.83 -10.54 46.90
CA GLN A 548 -17.89 -11.43 45.75
C GLN A 548 -19.18 -11.26 44.95
N GLN A 549 -20.31 -11.13 45.66
CA GLN A 549 -21.61 -10.92 45.04
C GLN A 549 -21.70 -9.55 44.33
N ALA A 550 -21.12 -8.51 44.91
CA ALA A 550 -21.01 -7.20 44.25
C ALA A 550 -20.19 -7.27 42.96
N TYR A 551 -19.09 -8.04 42.96
CA TYR A 551 -18.28 -8.30 41.76
C TYR A 551 -19.08 -9.01 40.67
N GLY A 552 -19.79 -10.09 41.00
CA GLY A 552 -20.64 -10.83 40.07
C GLY A 552 -21.71 -9.92 39.43
N TYR A 553 -22.34 -9.07 40.23
CA TYR A 553 -23.36 -8.12 39.76
C TYR A 553 -22.80 -7.11 38.73
N ALA A 554 -21.59 -6.58 38.96
CA ALA A 554 -20.96 -5.62 38.06
C ALA A 554 -20.42 -6.29 36.78
N GLN A 555 -19.68 -7.40 36.91
CA GLN A 555 -19.05 -8.11 35.79
C GLN A 555 -20.05 -8.66 34.79
N THR A 556 -21.21 -9.15 35.27
CA THR A 556 -22.30 -9.61 34.39
C THR A 556 -22.74 -8.52 33.42
N ARG A 557 -22.85 -7.27 33.89
CA ARG A 557 -23.28 -6.12 33.07
C ARG A 557 -22.19 -5.66 32.11
N MET A 558 -20.93 -5.71 32.54
CA MET A 558 -19.79 -5.44 31.68
C MET A 558 -19.71 -6.42 30.50
N LEU A 559 -19.91 -7.71 30.77
CA LEU A 559 -19.96 -8.75 29.75
C LEU A 559 -21.16 -8.58 28.81
N ALA A 560 -22.34 -8.26 29.35
CA ALA A 560 -23.53 -7.99 28.54
C ALA A 560 -23.34 -6.79 27.61
N ALA A 561 -22.70 -5.72 28.08
CA ALA A 561 -22.34 -4.57 27.26
C ALA A 561 -21.37 -4.96 26.12
N GLY A 562 -20.30 -5.71 26.45
CA GLY A 562 -19.36 -6.21 25.44
C GLY A 562 -20.02 -7.09 24.39
N CYS A 563 -20.88 -8.03 24.82
CA CYS A 563 -21.67 -8.90 23.94
C CYS A 563 -22.54 -8.10 22.96
N SER A 564 -23.23 -7.07 23.46
CA SER A 564 -24.09 -6.20 22.64
C SER A 564 -23.30 -5.48 21.55
N VAL A 565 -22.09 -4.98 21.87
CA VAL A 565 -21.22 -4.31 20.90
C VAL A 565 -20.68 -5.29 19.85
N MET A 566 -20.33 -6.51 20.25
CA MET A 566 -19.75 -7.50 19.34
C MET A 566 -20.71 -7.90 18.20
N VAL A 567 -22.02 -7.76 18.37
CA VAL A 567 -23.00 -7.98 17.30
C VAL A 567 -22.74 -7.07 16.09
N LEU A 568 -22.23 -5.86 16.31
CA LEU A 568 -21.83 -4.95 15.21
C LEU A 568 -20.68 -5.51 14.36
N GLY A 569 -19.91 -6.47 14.89
CA GLY A 569 -18.89 -7.20 14.16
C GLY A 569 -19.43 -7.89 12.91
N PHE A 570 -20.72 -8.28 12.87
CA PHE A 570 -21.31 -8.89 11.67
C PHE A 570 -21.35 -7.92 10.50
N ILE A 571 -21.68 -6.65 10.77
CA ILE A 571 -21.66 -5.57 9.78
C ILE A 571 -20.21 -5.37 9.30
N ALA A 572 -19.26 -5.34 10.22
CA ALA A 572 -17.85 -5.18 9.92
C ALA A 572 -17.31 -6.30 8.99
N VAL A 573 -17.58 -7.57 9.32
CA VAL A 573 -17.20 -8.72 8.49
C VAL A 573 -17.90 -8.70 7.12
N ALA A 574 -19.16 -8.27 7.06
CA ALA A 574 -19.89 -8.14 5.80
C ALA A 574 -19.23 -7.13 4.84
N MET A 575 -18.72 -6.01 5.37
CA MET A 575 -18.03 -4.95 4.60
C MET A 575 -16.69 -5.41 4.00
N ILE A 576 -15.97 -6.29 4.70
CA ILE A 576 -14.67 -6.82 4.24
C ILE A 576 -14.85 -7.62 2.94
N ARG A 577 -14.08 -7.30 1.90
CA ARG A 577 -14.07 -8.08 0.64
C ARG A 577 -13.44 -9.45 0.87
N ASP A 578 -13.89 -10.45 0.12
CA ASP A 578 -13.25 -11.77 0.17
C ASP A 578 -11.99 -11.75 -0.71
N ILE A 579 -10.84 -11.35 -0.17
CA ILE A 579 -9.63 -11.17 -0.99
C ILE A 579 -8.84 -12.47 -1.06
N ASN A 580 -8.40 -12.86 -2.28
CA ASN A 580 -7.49 -13.97 -2.46
C ASN A 580 -6.02 -13.52 -2.37
N VAL A 581 -5.37 -13.77 -1.23
CA VAL A 581 -3.98 -13.34 -1.00
C VAL A 581 -2.94 -14.18 -1.75
N LYS A 582 -3.32 -15.30 -2.39
CA LYS A 582 -2.38 -16.13 -3.17
C LYS A 582 -2.00 -15.50 -4.51
N THR A 583 -2.91 -14.74 -5.10
CA THR A 583 -2.74 -14.12 -6.42
C THR A 583 -2.04 -12.76 -6.34
N MET A 584 -1.60 -12.37 -5.15
CA MET A 584 -1.03 -11.05 -4.85
C MET A 584 0.49 -11.15 -4.73
N SER A 585 1.23 -10.43 -5.57
CA SER A 585 2.69 -10.26 -5.44
C SER A 585 3.01 -9.17 -4.43
N GLN A 586 4.11 -9.34 -3.68
CA GLN A 586 4.52 -8.34 -2.69
C GLN A 586 5.16 -7.09 -3.33
N THR A 587 5.60 -7.21 -4.59
CA THR A 587 6.11 -6.13 -5.42
C THR A 587 5.05 -5.73 -6.46
N LYS A 588 4.64 -4.45 -6.33
CA LYS A 588 3.75 -3.67 -7.19
C LYS A 588 2.36 -4.27 -7.45
N ASP A 589 1.35 -3.43 -7.14
CA ASP A 589 -0.08 -3.59 -7.42
C ASP A 589 -0.86 -4.57 -6.52
N ASN A 590 -1.05 -4.17 -5.26
CA ASN A 590 -1.98 -4.85 -4.34
C ASN A 590 -3.27 -4.05 -4.18
N ILE A 591 -4.15 -4.18 -5.18
CA ILE A 591 -5.57 -3.78 -5.05
C ILE A 591 -6.44 -5.03 -5.18
N PRO A 592 -7.30 -5.32 -4.19
CA PRO A 592 -8.20 -6.45 -4.19
C PRO A 592 -9.31 -6.21 -5.19
N ALA A 593 -9.27 -6.96 -6.29
CA ALA A 593 -10.28 -7.02 -7.31
C ALA A 593 -11.56 -7.70 -6.78
N GLU A 594 -12.31 -7.04 -5.89
CA GLU A 594 -13.67 -7.47 -5.56
C GLU A 594 -14.60 -6.39 -4.96
N SER A 595 -14.32 -5.10 -5.17
CA SER A 595 -15.43 -4.15 -5.44
C SER A 595 -15.22 -3.33 -6.69
N ASP A 596 -14.31 -3.78 -7.56
CA ASP A 596 -14.12 -3.16 -8.86
C ASP A 596 -14.49 -4.13 -9.98
N ASN A 597 -15.18 -5.24 -9.68
CA ASN A 597 -15.59 -6.22 -10.68
C ASN A 597 -16.98 -5.93 -11.31
N LEU A 598 -17.31 -4.65 -11.42
CA LEU A 598 -18.04 -4.09 -12.57
C LEU A 598 -17.13 -3.23 -13.50
N ASN A 599 -15.86 -3.01 -13.16
CA ASN A 599 -14.85 -2.25 -13.90
C ASN A 599 -13.51 -2.97 -14.16
N ARG A 600 -13.30 -4.22 -13.68
CA ARG A 600 -12.03 -4.97 -13.84
C ARG A 600 -12.17 -6.41 -14.36
N ARG A 601 -13.38 -6.86 -14.71
CA ARG A 601 -13.63 -8.27 -15.06
C ARG A 601 -13.35 -8.69 -16.52
N GLN A 602 -12.72 -7.86 -17.35
CA GLN A 602 -12.35 -8.25 -18.72
C GLN A 602 -10.84 -8.25 -19.01
N VAL A 603 -9.97 -8.00 -18.03
CA VAL A 603 -8.55 -7.75 -18.32
C VAL A 603 -7.57 -8.84 -17.88
N LEU A 604 -7.89 -9.83 -17.02
CA LEU A 604 -6.81 -10.67 -16.46
C LEU A 604 -6.95 -12.20 -16.43
N GLU A 605 -8.06 -12.81 -16.85
CA GLU A 605 -8.13 -14.29 -16.85
C GLU A 605 -8.21 -14.86 -18.27
N ARG A 606 -7.06 -14.83 -18.96
CA ARG A 606 -6.69 -15.91 -19.89
C ARG A 606 -5.18 -16.17 -20.01
N ARG A 607 -4.47 -16.06 -18.89
CA ARG A 607 -3.19 -16.77 -18.63
C ARG A 607 -3.14 -17.05 -17.13
N SER A 608 -3.55 -18.22 -16.66
CA SER A 608 -2.62 -19.33 -16.65
C SER A 608 -3.34 -20.59 -16.17
N ASP A 609 -3.61 -21.49 -17.10
CA ASP A 609 -3.47 -22.92 -16.87
C ASP A 609 -2.71 -23.46 -18.10
N ILE A 610 -1.87 -24.47 -17.85
CA ILE A 610 -0.82 -25.03 -18.73
C ILE A 610 0.54 -24.33 -18.58
N GLY A 611 1.24 -24.73 -17.52
CA GLY A 611 2.66 -24.48 -17.32
C GLY A 611 3.31 -25.65 -16.60
N ASN A 612 3.28 -26.84 -17.20
CA ASN A 612 4.23 -27.90 -16.91
C ASN A 612 4.55 -28.62 -18.22
N GLY A 613 5.81 -28.56 -18.64
CA GLY A 613 6.35 -29.37 -19.75
C GLY A 613 6.78 -28.59 -20.98
N LYS A 614 8.03 -28.11 -20.92
CA LYS A 614 9.07 -28.12 -21.97
C LYS A 614 8.78 -27.50 -23.35
N GLU A 615 9.74 -26.64 -23.73
CA GLU A 615 10.03 -26.15 -25.08
C GLU A 615 9.04 -25.15 -25.69
N VAL A 616 9.56 -23.98 -26.11
CA VAL A 616 9.78 -23.62 -27.51
C VAL A 616 10.19 -22.13 -27.55
N GLN A 617 11.36 -21.85 -28.15
CA GLN A 617 11.77 -20.52 -28.64
C GLN A 617 10.59 -19.75 -29.27
N ARG A 618 10.32 -18.51 -28.85
CA ARG A 618 9.95 -17.34 -29.69
C ARG A 618 9.31 -16.22 -28.87
N HIS A 619 9.44 -14.98 -29.39
CA HIS A 619 8.73 -13.72 -29.08
C HIS A 619 9.49 -12.71 -28.19
N GLN A 620 10.40 -11.96 -28.80
CA GLN A 620 11.06 -10.77 -28.25
C GLN A 620 10.13 -9.54 -28.34
N ASN A 621 9.56 -9.08 -27.22
CA ASN A 621 9.14 -7.67 -27.08
C ASN A 621 10.24 -6.94 -26.30
N LEU A 622 10.82 -5.89 -26.88
CA LEU A 622 11.79 -5.03 -26.18
C LEU A 622 11.26 -3.60 -26.10
N THR A 623 11.28 -3.06 -24.89
CA THR A 623 11.11 -1.65 -24.60
C THR A 623 12.50 -1.02 -24.51
N THR A 624 12.74 0.09 -25.21
CA THR A 624 14.03 0.81 -25.16
C THR A 624 13.79 2.31 -25.02
N LEU A 625 14.53 2.97 -24.14
CA LEU A 625 14.52 4.43 -24.01
C LEU A 625 15.47 5.04 -25.04
N VAL A 626 14.92 5.68 -26.08
CA VAL A 626 15.69 6.57 -26.96
C VAL A 626 15.46 7.99 -26.46
N ARG A 627 16.31 8.47 -25.53
CA ARG A 627 16.14 9.80 -24.93
C ARG A 627 15.93 10.86 -26.02
N PRO A 628 14.92 11.74 -25.93
CA PRO A 628 14.00 11.97 -24.81
C PRO A 628 12.64 11.22 -24.86
N TYR A 629 12.47 10.21 -25.71
CA TYR A 629 11.20 9.51 -25.99
C TYR A 629 11.18 8.05 -25.48
N PHE A 630 9.97 7.53 -25.28
CA PHE A 630 9.70 6.11 -25.03
C PHE A 630 9.53 5.39 -26.38
N LEU A 631 10.20 4.24 -26.55
CA LEU A 631 10.05 3.42 -27.74
C LEU A 631 9.57 2.01 -27.37
N GLY A 632 8.37 1.66 -27.82
CA GLY A 632 7.86 0.28 -27.80
C GLY A 632 8.11 -0.36 -29.16
N VAL A 633 8.85 -1.46 -29.21
CA VAL A 633 9.16 -2.16 -30.46
C VAL A 633 8.68 -3.60 -30.37
N MET A 634 7.77 -3.97 -31.28
CA MET A 634 7.38 -5.36 -31.51
C MET A 634 8.04 -5.86 -32.79
N GLY A 635 8.82 -6.93 -32.66
CA GLY A 635 9.44 -7.61 -33.79
C GLY A 635 8.58 -8.73 -34.37
N PRO A 636 8.92 -9.19 -35.58
CA PRO A 636 8.26 -10.30 -36.25
C PRO A 636 8.50 -11.65 -35.57
N THR A 637 7.61 -12.60 -35.80
CA THR A 637 7.59 -13.90 -35.11
C THR A 637 8.13 -15.07 -35.96
N GLY A 638 8.51 -14.82 -37.22
CA GLY A 638 9.08 -15.81 -38.15
C GLY A 638 10.07 -15.20 -39.14
N CYS A 639 10.83 -16.04 -39.85
CA CYS A 639 11.69 -15.64 -40.97
C CYS A 639 10.89 -15.73 -42.27
N GLY A 640 10.30 -14.63 -42.71
CA GLY A 640 9.75 -14.49 -44.06
C GLY A 640 10.78 -13.90 -45.02
N SER A 641 10.71 -14.26 -46.30
CA SER A 641 11.52 -13.71 -47.39
C SER A 641 10.94 -12.41 -47.98
N ASP A 642 9.77 -11.96 -47.51
CA ASP A 642 9.11 -10.75 -47.98
C ASP A 642 9.73 -9.47 -47.41
N PRO A 643 9.63 -8.33 -48.12
CA PRO A 643 10.00 -7.02 -47.58
C PRO A 643 9.34 -6.76 -46.23
N TRP A 644 10.14 -6.35 -45.26
CA TRP A 644 9.69 -6.04 -43.92
C TRP A 644 8.83 -4.78 -43.92
N ARG A 645 7.68 -4.87 -43.27
CA ARG A 645 6.71 -3.77 -43.16
C ARG A 645 6.79 -3.18 -41.76
N GLY A 646 7.13 -1.90 -41.65
CA GLY A 646 7.22 -1.15 -40.39
C GLY A 646 6.07 -0.18 -40.24
N VAL A 647 5.41 -0.13 -39.08
CA VAL A 647 4.40 0.89 -38.77
C VAL A 647 4.84 1.70 -37.58
N TYR A 648 5.05 3.00 -37.79
CA TYR A 648 5.36 3.98 -36.76
C TYR A 648 4.07 4.54 -36.19
N VAL A 649 3.83 4.29 -34.91
CA VAL A 649 2.61 4.66 -34.19
C VAL A 649 2.93 5.80 -33.24
N LEU A 650 2.34 6.98 -33.49
CA LEU A 650 2.43 8.13 -32.60
C LEU A 650 1.58 7.90 -31.34
N ASP A 651 1.81 8.69 -30.28
CA ASP A 651 1.16 8.51 -28.97
C ASP A 651 1.32 7.08 -28.42
N GLY A 652 2.55 6.55 -28.49
CA GLY A 652 2.87 5.17 -28.16
C GLY A 652 2.44 4.74 -26.75
N ASN A 653 2.44 5.65 -25.77
CA ASN A 653 1.93 5.35 -24.43
C ASN A 653 0.44 4.93 -24.43
N ALA A 654 -0.36 5.47 -25.35
CA ALA A 654 -1.79 5.18 -25.48
C ALA A 654 -2.08 4.05 -26.47
N LEU A 655 -1.27 3.93 -27.53
CA LEU A 655 -1.57 3.08 -28.68
C LEU A 655 -0.72 1.82 -28.80
N PHE A 656 0.40 1.68 -28.08
CA PHE A 656 1.30 0.54 -28.24
C PHE A 656 0.63 -0.80 -27.92
N LEU A 657 -0.11 -0.88 -26.81
CA LEU A 657 -0.82 -2.11 -26.43
C LEU A 657 -1.94 -2.45 -27.43
N THR A 658 -2.69 -1.45 -27.88
CA THR A 658 -3.74 -1.64 -28.90
C THR A 658 -3.16 -2.14 -30.22
N ALA A 659 -2.04 -1.56 -30.68
CA ALA A 659 -1.40 -1.94 -31.92
C ALA A 659 -0.77 -3.33 -31.84
N THR A 660 -0.06 -3.65 -30.75
CA THR A 660 0.59 -4.95 -30.56
C THR A 660 -0.42 -6.08 -30.37
N GLU A 661 -1.47 -5.86 -29.60
CA GLU A 661 -2.56 -6.83 -29.42
C GLU A 661 -3.31 -7.08 -30.73
N ALA A 662 -3.63 -6.02 -31.48
CA ALA A 662 -4.28 -6.12 -32.78
C ALA A 662 -3.42 -6.91 -33.79
N ALA A 663 -2.09 -6.72 -33.78
CA ALA A 663 -1.18 -7.48 -34.62
C ALA A 663 -1.03 -8.94 -34.16
N TRP A 664 -0.97 -9.21 -32.86
CA TRP A 664 -0.87 -10.57 -32.32
C TRP A 664 -2.10 -11.42 -32.63
N ARG A 665 -3.31 -10.88 -32.46
CA ARG A 665 -4.53 -11.61 -32.82
C ARG A 665 -4.55 -12.04 -34.28
N ARG A 666 -3.96 -11.22 -35.15
CA ARG A 666 -3.86 -11.48 -36.60
C ARG A 666 -2.80 -12.52 -36.94
N ALA A 667 -1.68 -12.52 -36.22
CA ALA A 667 -0.61 -13.52 -36.42
C ALA A 667 -1.08 -14.98 -36.28
N ALA A 668 -2.18 -15.24 -35.57
CA ALA A 668 -2.75 -16.56 -35.40
C ALA A 668 -3.74 -17.01 -36.50
N SER A 669 -4.28 -16.08 -37.31
CA SER A 669 -5.48 -16.36 -38.12
C SER A 669 -5.51 -15.76 -39.54
N SER A 670 -4.58 -14.87 -39.90
CA SER A 670 -4.59 -14.19 -41.21
C SER A 670 -3.34 -14.49 -42.05
N HIS A 671 -3.34 -14.04 -43.31
CA HIS A 671 -2.17 -14.03 -44.20
C HIS A 671 -0.99 -13.20 -43.64
N PHE A 672 -1.12 -12.64 -42.44
CA PHE A 672 -0.08 -12.00 -41.64
C PHE A 672 1.06 -12.95 -41.18
N ALA A 673 1.16 -14.14 -41.77
CA ALA A 673 2.22 -15.12 -41.59
C ALA A 673 3.56 -14.61 -42.14
N GLY A 674 4.15 -13.63 -41.47
CA GLY A 674 5.42 -13.00 -41.85
C GLY A 674 5.90 -11.95 -40.85
N GLY A 675 4.98 -11.32 -40.11
CA GLY A 675 5.29 -10.35 -39.05
C GLY A 675 5.74 -8.99 -39.60
N GLY A 676 5.08 -7.93 -39.15
CA GLY A 676 5.54 -6.55 -39.33
C GLY A 676 6.22 -6.03 -38.07
N ILE A 677 6.97 -4.94 -38.20
CA ILE A 677 7.57 -4.23 -37.07
C ILE A 677 6.63 -3.11 -36.65
N ILE A 678 6.20 -3.09 -35.38
CA ILE A 678 5.43 -1.97 -34.82
C ILE A 678 6.38 -1.15 -33.95
N VAL A 679 6.49 0.14 -34.26
CA VAL A 679 7.34 1.11 -33.57
C VAL A 679 6.44 2.16 -32.95
N ALA A 680 6.13 2.03 -31.66
CA ALA A 680 5.33 3.01 -30.94
C ALA A 680 6.21 4.08 -30.30
N ILE A 681 5.99 5.33 -30.67
CA ILE A 681 6.74 6.50 -30.21
C ILE A 681 5.91 7.23 -29.16
N GLY A 682 6.37 7.21 -27.92
CA GLY A 682 5.73 7.86 -26.79
C GLY A 682 6.68 8.75 -26.00
N TYR A 683 6.24 9.15 -24.82
CA TYR A 683 6.96 9.99 -23.87
C TYR A 683 7.32 9.19 -22.61
N PRO A 684 8.41 9.53 -21.90
CA PRO A 684 8.79 8.87 -20.66
C PRO A 684 7.86 9.30 -19.52
N LEU A 685 6.71 8.63 -19.42
CA LEU A 685 5.63 8.93 -18.47
C LEU A 685 5.48 7.84 -17.41
N ALA A 686 5.21 8.26 -16.16
CA ALA A 686 4.82 7.37 -15.07
C ALA A 686 3.31 7.53 -14.78
N GLY A 687 2.50 6.56 -15.17
CA GLY A 687 1.06 6.51 -14.85
C GLY A 687 0.16 7.53 -15.57
N LYS A 688 0.65 8.20 -16.63
CA LYS A 688 -0.14 9.09 -17.51
C LYS A 688 -0.10 8.58 -18.95
N LEU A 689 -1.20 8.76 -19.70
CA LEU A 689 -1.32 8.37 -21.12
C LEU A 689 -0.70 9.40 -22.08
N TYR A 690 -0.75 10.70 -21.75
CA TYR A 690 -0.27 11.76 -22.62
C TYR A 690 0.60 12.78 -21.85
N ASP A 691 1.65 13.29 -22.51
CA ASP A 691 2.36 14.50 -22.10
C ASP A 691 1.81 15.67 -22.93
N ALA A 692 0.80 16.37 -22.44
CA ALA A 692 0.13 17.41 -23.23
C ALA A 692 1.08 18.48 -23.76
N ARG A 693 2.14 18.84 -23.01
CA ARG A 693 3.08 19.89 -23.44
C ARG A 693 3.93 19.42 -24.61
N ARG A 694 4.55 18.24 -24.49
CA ARG A 694 5.41 17.70 -25.55
C ARG A 694 4.57 17.27 -26.76
N ARG A 695 3.44 16.62 -26.51
CA ARG A 695 2.49 16.21 -27.55
C ARG A 695 1.99 17.38 -28.38
N ASN A 696 1.59 18.48 -27.74
CA ASN A 696 1.12 19.67 -28.45
C ASN A 696 2.22 20.29 -29.30
N ASN A 697 3.46 20.33 -28.79
CA ASN A 697 4.60 20.83 -29.52
C ASN A 697 4.94 19.93 -30.72
N ASP A 698 5.20 18.65 -30.48
CA ASP A 698 5.76 17.72 -31.45
C ASP A 698 4.77 17.33 -32.55
N LEU A 699 3.47 17.34 -32.27
CA LEU A 699 2.44 16.86 -33.19
C LEU A 699 1.66 17.97 -33.92
N THR A 700 2.08 19.25 -33.81
CA THR A 700 1.43 20.35 -34.53
C THR A 700 2.36 21.04 -35.53
N PRO A 701 1.86 21.40 -36.73
CA PRO A 701 2.65 22.07 -37.77
C PRO A 701 3.19 23.43 -37.32
N PRO A 702 4.39 23.85 -37.77
CA PRO A 702 4.82 25.23 -37.62
C PRO A 702 3.84 26.17 -38.32
N THR A 703 3.68 27.37 -37.77
CA THR A 703 2.72 28.35 -38.28
C THR A 703 3.42 29.69 -38.52
N PRO A 704 2.94 30.52 -39.47
CA PRO A 704 3.59 31.80 -39.77
C PRO A 704 3.70 32.73 -38.56
N ILE A 705 2.74 32.64 -37.64
CA ILE A 705 2.77 33.33 -36.34
C ILE A 705 2.99 32.25 -35.28
N PRO A 706 4.19 32.16 -34.67
CA PRO A 706 4.50 31.11 -33.70
C PRO A 706 3.50 31.09 -32.54
N VAL A 707 2.91 29.92 -32.30
CA VAL A 707 2.02 29.68 -31.15
C VAL A 707 2.84 29.01 -30.04
N PRO A 708 3.02 29.64 -28.86
CA PRO A 708 3.87 29.08 -27.81
C PRO A 708 3.46 27.66 -27.39
N GLY A 709 4.40 26.72 -27.46
CA GLY A 709 4.17 25.31 -27.11
C GLY A 709 3.58 24.44 -28.23
N TYR A 710 3.53 24.95 -29.46
CA TYR A 710 3.07 24.28 -30.68
C TYR A 710 4.08 24.52 -31.82
N GLY A 711 4.00 23.75 -32.90
CA GLY A 711 4.78 23.99 -34.12
C GLY A 711 6.11 23.24 -34.23
N GLY A 712 6.32 22.20 -33.42
CA GLY A 712 7.53 21.37 -33.39
C GLY A 712 7.54 20.19 -34.36
N ALA A 713 6.55 20.04 -35.24
CA ALA A 713 6.40 18.87 -36.12
C ALA A 713 7.66 18.56 -36.96
N ASP A 714 8.27 19.56 -37.60
CA ASP A 714 9.48 19.34 -38.40
C ASP A 714 10.64 18.76 -37.58
N ALA A 715 10.89 19.32 -36.39
CA ALA A 715 11.95 18.85 -35.51
C ALA A 715 11.68 17.43 -34.97
N PHE A 716 10.40 17.09 -34.74
CA PHE A 716 10.03 15.74 -34.34
C PHE A 716 10.18 14.75 -35.49
N MET A 717 9.82 15.13 -36.72
CA MET A 717 10.04 14.30 -37.90
C MET A 717 11.54 14.08 -38.17
N ASP A 718 12.37 15.11 -38.02
CA ASP A 718 13.84 14.99 -38.09
C ASP A 718 14.38 14.02 -37.04
N PHE A 719 13.79 13.98 -35.85
CA PHE A 719 14.15 13.02 -34.81
C PHE A 719 13.78 11.58 -35.20
N ILE A 720 12.60 11.37 -35.79
CA ILE A 720 12.18 10.07 -36.31
C ILE A 720 13.18 9.58 -37.36
N ASP A 721 13.51 10.43 -38.34
CA ASP A 721 14.41 10.10 -39.45
C ASP A 721 15.85 9.85 -39.00
N ASN A 722 16.38 10.69 -38.11
CA ASN A 722 17.82 10.68 -37.78
C ASN A 722 18.16 9.83 -36.54
N LYS A 723 17.18 9.49 -35.70
CA LYS A 723 17.42 8.75 -34.45
C LYS A 723 16.62 7.47 -34.35
N ILE A 724 15.29 7.54 -34.51
CA ILE A 724 14.42 6.37 -34.31
C ILE A 724 14.61 5.34 -35.42
N ARG A 725 14.49 5.77 -36.69
CA ARG A 725 14.59 4.87 -37.84
C ARG A 725 15.96 4.16 -37.91
N PRO A 726 17.11 4.82 -37.72
CA PRO A 726 18.41 4.14 -37.64
C PRO A 726 18.50 3.14 -36.48
N ALA A 727 17.94 3.46 -35.30
CA ALA A 727 17.94 2.56 -34.15
C ALA A 727 17.09 1.30 -34.39
N VAL A 728 15.93 1.44 -35.03
CA VAL A 728 15.07 0.31 -35.43
C VAL A 728 15.79 -0.58 -36.45
N LYS A 729 16.41 0.02 -37.48
CA LYS A 729 17.16 -0.73 -38.50
C LYS A 729 18.37 -1.46 -37.92
N ALA A 730 19.10 -0.84 -37.00
CA ALA A 730 20.22 -1.48 -36.29
C ALA A 730 19.76 -2.67 -35.44
N ARG A 731 18.53 -2.64 -34.89
CA ARG A 731 17.98 -3.72 -34.07
C ARG A 731 17.50 -4.92 -34.88
N PHE A 732 17.13 -4.70 -36.15
CA PHE A 732 16.69 -5.71 -37.09
C PHE A 732 17.58 -5.71 -38.36
N PRO A 733 18.88 -6.05 -38.28
CA PRO A 733 19.80 -5.91 -39.41
C PRO A 733 19.50 -6.90 -40.56
N GLN A 734 18.81 -8.00 -40.27
CA GLN A 734 18.40 -9.02 -41.24
C GLN A 734 17.29 -8.58 -42.23
N THR A 735 16.80 -7.34 -42.15
CA THR A 735 15.74 -6.83 -43.01
C THR A 735 16.31 -6.03 -44.20
N SER A 736 16.25 -6.57 -45.41
CA SER A 736 16.90 -5.97 -46.60
C SER A 736 16.00 -5.03 -47.41
N CYS A 737 14.68 -5.07 -47.23
CA CYS A 737 13.72 -4.17 -47.89
C CYS A 737 12.67 -3.71 -46.88
N TRP A 738 12.51 -2.40 -46.70
CA TRP A 738 11.58 -1.78 -45.75
C TRP A 738 10.44 -1.10 -46.50
N ARG A 739 9.21 -1.34 -46.07
CA ARG A 739 8.06 -0.49 -46.38
C ARG A 739 7.53 0.07 -45.08
N GLU A 740 7.38 1.38 -44.98
CA GLU A 740 7.07 2.08 -43.75
C GLU A 740 5.72 2.83 -43.86
N ALA A 741 4.92 2.73 -42.82
CA ALA A 741 3.74 3.54 -42.62
C ALA A 741 3.85 4.37 -41.34
N ILE A 742 3.16 5.50 -41.30
CA ILE A 742 3.00 6.29 -40.09
C ILE A 742 1.52 6.45 -39.75
N TYR A 743 1.20 6.21 -38.48
CA TYR A 743 -0.15 6.30 -37.92
C TYR A 743 -0.22 7.37 -36.83
N GLY A 744 -1.25 8.21 -36.88
CA GLY A 744 -1.55 9.15 -35.81
C GLY A 744 -3.04 9.42 -35.65
N HIS A 745 -3.44 9.76 -34.42
CA HIS A 745 -4.80 10.13 -34.04
C HIS A 745 -4.87 11.57 -33.52
N SER A 746 -5.94 12.32 -33.86
CA SER A 746 -6.12 13.71 -33.42
C SER A 746 -4.96 14.61 -33.89
N TYR A 747 -4.21 15.26 -32.99
CA TYR A 747 -2.95 15.93 -33.36
C TYR A 747 -1.92 15.00 -34.01
N GLY A 748 -1.86 13.72 -33.63
CA GLY A 748 -1.04 12.76 -34.38
C GLY A 748 -1.50 12.61 -35.83
N GLY A 749 -2.81 12.65 -36.10
CA GLY A 749 -3.34 12.63 -37.46
C GLY A 749 -3.02 13.91 -38.23
N LEU A 750 -3.07 15.07 -37.56
CA LEU A 750 -2.63 16.34 -38.11
C LEU A 750 -1.14 16.33 -38.48
N PHE A 751 -0.29 15.79 -37.61
CA PHE A 751 1.13 15.57 -37.89
C PHE A 751 1.34 14.68 -39.11
N VAL A 752 0.61 13.56 -39.22
CA VAL A 752 0.70 12.66 -40.38
C VAL A 752 0.37 13.39 -41.69
N LEU A 753 -0.67 14.21 -41.70
CA LEU A 753 -1.01 15.03 -42.88
C LEU A 753 0.08 16.05 -43.20
N HIS A 754 0.65 16.70 -42.18
CA HIS A 754 1.74 17.65 -42.37
C HIS A 754 2.96 16.99 -43.02
N VAL A 755 3.39 15.84 -42.49
CA VAL A 755 4.52 15.08 -43.07
C VAL A 755 4.20 14.61 -44.49
N LEU A 756 2.95 14.25 -44.80
CA LEU A 756 2.58 13.91 -46.18
C LEU A 756 2.78 15.10 -47.14
N PHE A 757 2.30 16.28 -46.78
CA PHE A 757 2.34 17.44 -47.67
C PHE A 757 3.70 18.11 -47.76
N THR A 758 4.55 18.00 -46.73
CA THR A 758 5.88 18.62 -46.70
C THR A 758 7.00 17.66 -47.04
N ARG A 759 6.83 16.36 -46.76
CA ARG A 759 7.84 15.30 -46.95
C ARG A 759 7.18 14.00 -47.46
N PRO A 760 6.53 14.01 -48.64
CA PRO A 760 5.74 12.89 -49.15
C PRO A 760 6.54 11.59 -49.36
N GLN A 761 7.86 11.69 -49.45
CA GLN A 761 8.77 10.56 -49.66
C GLN A 761 9.21 9.88 -48.34
N SER A 762 8.82 10.40 -47.18
CA SER A 762 9.25 9.88 -45.87
C SER A 762 8.60 8.53 -45.52
N PHE A 763 7.39 8.26 -45.99
CA PHE A 763 6.65 7.01 -45.78
C PHE A 763 5.88 6.64 -47.04
N GLU A 764 5.50 5.37 -47.19
CA GLU A 764 4.72 4.93 -48.35
C GLU A 764 3.22 4.91 -48.06
N CYS A 765 2.85 4.84 -46.79
CA CYS A 765 1.46 4.90 -46.35
C CYS A 765 1.33 5.87 -45.17
N TYR A 766 0.48 6.88 -45.34
CA TYR A 766 0.14 7.86 -44.34
C TYR A 766 -1.26 7.58 -43.81
N ILE A 767 -1.38 7.40 -42.50
CA ILE A 767 -2.61 6.97 -41.87
C ILE A 767 -3.04 7.98 -40.81
N ALA A 768 -4.03 8.80 -41.16
CA ALA A 768 -4.55 9.87 -40.33
C ALA A 768 -5.94 9.51 -39.81
N SER A 769 -6.03 9.24 -38.50
CA SER A 769 -7.29 8.97 -37.81
C SER A 769 -7.79 10.21 -37.08
N SER A 770 -9.04 10.60 -37.35
CA SER A 770 -9.69 11.80 -36.81
C SER A 770 -8.74 13.00 -36.75
N PRO A 771 -8.09 13.35 -37.88
CA PRO A 771 -7.05 14.38 -37.87
C PRO A 771 -7.66 15.73 -37.49
N SER A 772 -7.00 16.47 -36.60
CA SER A 772 -7.45 17.79 -36.13
C SER A 772 -7.30 18.88 -37.21
N ILE A 773 -7.91 18.70 -38.39
CA ILE A 773 -7.84 19.60 -39.54
C ILE A 773 -8.36 20.99 -39.17
N TRP A 774 -9.33 21.11 -38.26
CA TRP A 774 -9.84 22.38 -37.75
C TRP A 774 -8.77 23.26 -37.07
N TRP A 775 -7.65 22.67 -36.65
CA TRP A 775 -6.61 23.36 -35.89
C TRP A 775 -6.05 24.56 -36.66
N ASN A 776 -5.82 25.65 -35.92
CA ASN A 776 -5.29 26.92 -36.40
C ASN A 776 -5.92 27.42 -37.72
N SER A 777 -7.26 27.50 -37.73
CA SER A 777 -8.04 27.96 -38.89
C SER A 777 -7.82 27.12 -40.15
N ARG A 778 -7.70 25.80 -39.98
CA ARG A 778 -7.50 24.84 -41.08
C ARG A 778 -6.21 25.08 -41.86
N CYS A 779 -5.12 25.40 -41.16
CA CYS A 779 -3.83 25.69 -41.80
C CYS A 779 -3.32 24.54 -42.67
N ILE A 780 -3.62 23.29 -42.29
CA ILE A 780 -3.22 22.09 -43.04
C ILE A 780 -3.79 22.05 -44.47
N LEU A 781 -4.95 22.68 -44.72
CA LEU A 781 -5.50 22.76 -46.07
C LEU A 781 -4.68 23.69 -46.98
N ARG A 782 -3.88 24.60 -46.43
CA ARG A 782 -2.94 25.41 -47.21
C ARG A 782 -1.76 24.56 -47.67
N GLU A 783 -1.24 23.71 -46.80
CA GLU A 783 -0.18 22.76 -47.16
C GLU A 783 -0.67 21.76 -48.22
N ALA A 784 -1.90 21.26 -48.09
CA ALA A 784 -2.52 20.41 -49.11
C ALA A 784 -2.60 21.09 -50.48
N LYS A 785 -2.94 22.39 -50.53
CA LYS A 785 -2.95 23.16 -51.80
C LYS A 785 -1.56 23.31 -52.40
N LEU A 786 -0.57 23.66 -51.58
CA LEU A 786 0.82 23.77 -52.04
C LEU A 786 1.35 22.43 -52.57
N PHE A 787 0.98 21.32 -51.93
CA PHE A 787 1.32 19.98 -52.38
C PHE A 787 0.70 19.64 -53.76
N LEU A 788 -0.52 20.12 -54.04
CA LEU A 788 -1.20 19.95 -55.33
C LEU A 788 -0.64 20.84 -56.44
N GLU A 789 -0.12 22.02 -56.10
CA GLU A 789 0.47 23.00 -57.04
C GLU A 789 1.92 22.66 -57.43
N ASP A 790 2.57 21.75 -56.71
CA ASP A 790 3.95 21.35 -56.94
C ASP A 790 4.05 20.27 -58.03
N ASP A 791 4.64 20.64 -59.17
CA ASP A 791 4.80 19.81 -60.38
C ASP A 791 5.98 18.82 -60.31
N THR A 792 6.60 18.61 -59.15
CA THR A 792 7.72 17.66 -59.02
C THR A 792 7.27 16.21 -59.27
N SER A 793 7.95 15.54 -60.21
CA SER A 793 7.70 14.14 -60.52
C SER A 793 8.25 13.23 -59.43
N ASP A 794 7.38 12.74 -58.56
CA ASP A 794 7.73 11.81 -57.49
C ASP A 794 8.05 10.41 -58.05
N VAL A 795 9.20 9.85 -57.68
CA VAL A 795 9.64 8.50 -58.11
C VAL A 795 8.74 7.41 -57.51
N ARG A 796 8.11 7.68 -56.36
CA ARG A 796 7.19 6.77 -55.68
C ARG A 796 6.03 7.55 -55.08
N LEU A 797 4.81 7.11 -55.39
CA LEU A 797 3.58 7.76 -54.94
C LEU A 797 3.11 7.15 -53.60
N PRO A 798 2.97 7.94 -52.53
CA PRO A 798 2.45 7.45 -51.25
C PRO A 798 0.92 7.26 -51.32
N SER A 799 0.36 6.47 -50.39
CA SER A 799 -1.08 6.38 -50.20
C SER A 799 -1.52 7.06 -48.90
N LEU A 800 -2.72 7.64 -48.90
CA LEU A 800 -3.33 8.26 -47.73
C LEU A 800 -4.58 7.49 -47.30
N MET A 801 -4.65 7.16 -46.01
CA MET A 801 -5.82 6.57 -45.37
C MET A 801 -6.38 7.53 -44.31
N LEU A 802 -7.66 7.84 -44.44
CA LEU A 802 -8.38 8.76 -43.56
C LEU A 802 -9.54 8.04 -42.86
N PHE A 803 -9.59 8.23 -41.54
CA PHE A 803 -10.63 7.65 -40.69
C PHE A 803 -11.29 8.73 -39.84
N PHE A 804 -12.57 8.58 -39.54
CA PHE A 804 -13.31 9.41 -38.59
C PHE A 804 -14.54 8.65 -38.07
N GLY A 805 -15.01 8.99 -36.88
CA GLY A 805 -16.24 8.49 -36.27
C GLY A 805 -17.45 9.37 -36.63
N SER A 806 -18.62 8.75 -36.82
CA SER A 806 -19.83 9.50 -37.19
C SER A 806 -20.30 10.47 -36.09
N PHE A 807 -20.08 10.13 -34.81
CA PHE A 807 -20.50 10.96 -33.68
C PHE A 807 -19.53 12.10 -33.36
N GLU A 808 -18.42 12.22 -34.10
CA GLU A 808 -17.48 13.35 -33.94
C GLU A 808 -18.07 14.69 -34.40
N GLN A 809 -19.10 14.66 -35.24
CA GLN A 809 -19.79 15.86 -35.70
C GLN A 809 -21.28 15.85 -35.32
N ASP A 810 -21.92 14.68 -35.31
CA ASP A 810 -23.33 14.53 -34.95
C ASP A 810 -23.48 13.61 -33.72
N PRO A 811 -23.09 14.07 -32.50
CA PRO A 811 -23.18 13.24 -31.31
C PRO A 811 -24.64 13.00 -30.89
N PRO A 812 -24.99 11.79 -30.40
CA PRO A 812 -26.30 11.53 -29.81
C PRO A 812 -26.38 12.13 -28.40
N GLN A 813 -27.61 12.30 -27.91
CA GLN A 813 -27.85 12.57 -26.48
C GLN A 813 -27.79 11.25 -25.70
N TRP A 814 -26.98 11.21 -24.64
CA TRP A 814 -26.88 10.03 -23.78
C TRP A 814 -28.01 9.98 -22.74
N ARG A 815 -28.39 8.78 -22.27
CA ARG A 815 -29.57 8.59 -21.38
C ARG A 815 -29.50 9.37 -20.08
N ASP A 816 -28.30 9.52 -19.51
CA ASP A 816 -28.07 10.18 -18.22
C ASP A 816 -27.50 11.61 -18.38
N GLU A 817 -27.59 12.17 -19.58
CA GLU A 817 -27.04 13.47 -19.91
C GLU A 817 -28.10 14.57 -19.89
N THR A 818 -27.80 15.65 -19.17
CA THR A 818 -28.65 16.85 -19.15
C THR A 818 -28.69 17.52 -20.52
N LEU A 819 -29.83 18.12 -20.87
CA LEU A 819 -30.01 18.77 -22.16
C LEU A 819 -28.94 19.86 -22.41
N ASP A 820 -28.59 20.64 -21.39
CA ASP A 820 -27.56 21.69 -21.49
C ASP A 820 -26.18 21.13 -21.84
N HIS A 821 -25.82 19.97 -21.27
CA HIS A 821 -24.53 19.32 -21.58
C HIS A 821 -24.53 18.74 -23.00
N TYR A 822 -25.65 18.14 -23.42
CA TYR A 822 -25.82 17.65 -24.78
C TYR A 822 -25.71 18.76 -25.83
N GLU A 823 -26.45 19.86 -25.68
CA GLU A 823 -26.40 20.99 -26.62
C GLU A 823 -25.01 21.63 -26.64
N GLY A 824 -24.33 21.73 -25.49
CA GLY A 824 -22.94 22.17 -25.42
C GLY A 824 -21.98 21.31 -26.23
N ARG A 825 -22.05 19.97 -26.09
CA ARG A 825 -21.20 19.06 -26.90
C ARG A 825 -21.54 19.14 -28.39
N LYS A 826 -22.82 19.20 -28.72
CA LYS A 826 -23.32 19.30 -30.10
C LYS A 826 -22.83 20.58 -30.78
N GLN A 827 -22.85 21.71 -30.06
CA GLN A 827 -22.31 22.97 -30.56
C GLN A 827 -20.81 22.86 -30.85
N VAL A 828 -20.01 22.32 -29.92
CA VAL A 828 -18.56 22.13 -30.13
C VAL A 828 -18.28 21.21 -31.31
N ALA A 829 -19.02 20.10 -31.44
CA ALA A 829 -18.87 19.17 -32.57
C ALA A 829 -19.17 19.83 -33.92
N ALA A 830 -20.21 20.68 -33.97
CA ALA A 830 -20.55 21.46 -35.15
C ALA A 830 -19.50 22.54 -35.50
N GLU A 831 -18.81 23.10 -34.51
CA GLU A 831 -17.70 24.05 -34.73
C GLU A 831 -16.43 23.35 -35.24
N LEU A 832 -16.09 22.18 -34.69
CA LEU A 832 -14.90 21.42 -35.11
C LEU A 832 -15.05 20.78 -36.49
N ARG A 833 -16.28 20.47 -36.93
CA ARG A 833 -16.59 19.93 -38.28
C ARG A 833 -15.72 18.74 -38.67
N MET A 834 -15.53 17.77 -37.76
CA MET A 834 -14.56 16.69 -37.95
C MET A 834 -14.81 15.86 -39.22
N ARG A 835 -16.07 15.46 -39.47
CA ARG A 835 -16.43 14.70 -40.67
C ARG A 835 -16.20 15.55 -41.92
N ASP A 836 -16.79 16.74 -41.95
CA ASP A 836 -16.78 17.56 -43.17
C ASP A 836 -15.35 17.95 -43.54
N ASN A 837 -14.50 18.29 -42.57
CA ASN A 837 -13.09 18.59 -42.84
C ASN A 837 -12.33 17.42 -43.49
N VAL A 838 -12.63 16.18 -43.10
CA VAL A 838 -12.01 14.99 -43.73
C VAL A 838 -12.55 14.78 -45.14
N LEU A 839 -13.86 14.95 -45.35
CA LEU A 839 -14.47 14.81 -46.68
C LEU A 839 -14.00 15.90 -47.64
N ASP A 840 -13.96 17.17 -47.21
CA ASP A 840 -13.45 18.30 -47.97
C ASP A 840 -11.99 18.05 -48.42
N LEU A 841 -11.14 17.52 -47.52
CA LEU A 841 -9.77 17.18 -47.86
C LEU A 841 -9.70 16.04 -48.88
N CYS A 842 -10.59 15.06 -48.81
CA CYS A 842 -10.60 13.95 -49.76
C CYS A 842 -11.05 14.37 -51.14
N GLU A 843 -12.05 15.24 -51.21
CA GLU A 843 -12.48 15.87 -52.46
C GLU A 843 -11.33 16.66 -53.09
N MET A 844 -10.60 17.46 -52.29
CA MET A 844 -9.40 18.17 -52.76
C MET A 844 -8.31 17.24 -53.32
N LEU A 845 -8.18 16.02 -52.79
CA LEU A 845 -7.15 15.06 -53.19
C LEU A 845 -7.64 13.98 -54.18
N GLN A 846 -8.89 14.05 -54.63
CA GLN A 846 -9.51 13.01 -55.45
C GLN A 846 -8.83 12.84 -56.81
N ASP A 847 -8.38 13.94 -57.42
CA ASP A 847 -7.69 13.94 -58.73
C ASP A 847 -6.17 14.16 -58.61
N CYS A 848 -5.61 14.04 -57.40
CA CYS A 848 -4.19 14.22 -57.17
C CYS A 848 -3.37 13.11 -57.84
N THR A 849 -2.49 13.49 -58.78
CA THR A 849 -1.56 12.59 -59.49
C THR A 849 -0.33 12.22 -58.66
N ARG A 850 -0.10 12.90 -57.54
CA ARG A 850 1.03 12.67 -56.62
C ARG A 850 0.73 11.63 -55.53
N LEU A 851 -0.50 11.12 -55.46
CA LEU A 851 -0.90 10.07 -54.52
C LEU A 851 -1.31 8.81 -55.29
N HIS A 852 -0.85 7.66 -54.83
CA HIS A 852 -1.23 6.37 -55.41
C HIS A 852 -2.72 6.07 -55.15
N THR A 853 -3.18 6.33 -53.93
CA THR A 853 -4.59 6.25 -53.57
C THR A 853 -4.92 7.11 -52.35
N VAL A 854 -6.19 7.51 -52.24
CA VAL A 854 -6.75 8.19 -51.08
C VAL A 854 -8.00 7.42 -50.67
N SER A 855 -7.97 6.83 -49.48
CA SER A 855 -9.08 6.03 -48.95
C SER A 855 -9.68 6.72 -47.73
N THR A 856 -11.00 6.86 -47.72
CA THR A 856 -11.76 7.26 -46.52
C THR A 856 -12.54 6.08 -45.98
N LYS A 857 -12.62 6.00 -44.64
CA LYS A 857 -13.52 5.04 -44.00
C LYS A 857 -14.15 5.64 -42.75
N PRO A 858 -15.45 5.97 -42.78
CA PRO A 858 -16.18 6.35 -41.58
C PRO A 858 -16.44 5.13 -40.68
N TYR A 859 -16.47 5.36 -39.37
CA TYR A 859 -16.96 4.40 -38.39
C TYR A 859 -18.26 4.89 -37.77
N GLU A 860 -19.35 4.21 -38.07
CA GLU A 860 -20.67 4.53 -37.54
C GLU A 860 -20.73 4.24 -36.03
N GLY A 861 -21.31 5.16 -35.27
CA GLY A 861 -21.46 5.05 -33.81
C GLY A 861 -20.21 5.38 -33.00
N GLU A 862 -19.08 5.69 -33.64
CA GLU A 862 -17.83 6.00 -32.96
C GLU A 862 -17.67 7.52 -32.72
N GLU A 863 -17.12 7.86 -31.55
CA GLU A 863 -16.72 9.21 -31.15
C GLU A 863 -15.19 9.40 -31.35
N HIS A 864 -14.71 10.61 -31.09
CA HIS A 864 -13.31 11.00 -31.35
C HIS A 864 -12.29 10.10 -30.64
N THR A 865 -12.56 9.61 -29.44
CA THR A 865 -11.62 8.76 -28.68
C THR A 865 -11.76 7.28 -29.01
N SER A 866 -12.96 6.81 -29.39
CA SER A 866 -13.24 5.40 -29.61
C SER A 866 -12.82 4.94 -31.02
N VAL A 867 -12.94 5.82 -32.02
CA VAL A 867 -12.48 5.57 -33.39
C VAL A 867 -11.00 5.18 -33.47
N MET A 868 -10.16 5.65 -32.53
CA MET A 868 -8.73 5.36 -32.46
C MET A 868 -8.41 3.85 -32.45
N ALA A 869 -9.19 3.04 -31.73
CA ALA A 869 -8.99 1.59 -31.69
C ALA A 869 -9.45 0.92 -33.00
N CYS A 870 -10.58 1.37 -33.53
CA CYS A 870 -11.17 0.87 -34.77
C CYS A 870 -10.27 1.15 -35.96
N SER A 871 -9.79 2.39 -36.09
CA SER A 871 -8.86 2.81 -37.14
C SER A 871 -7.52 2.10 -37.00
N MET A 872 -6.92 1.99 -35.80
CA MET A 872 -5.65 1.27 -35.62
C MET A 872 -5.74 -0.18 -36.12
N SER A 873 -6.78 -0.90 -35.70
CA SER A 873 -7.02 -2.29 -36.09
C SER A 873 -7.16 -2.45 -37.61
N ARG A 874 -7.94 -1.57 -38.26
CA ARG A 874 -8.09 -1.58 -39.72
C ARG A 874 -6.81 -1.18 -40.45
N SER A 875 -6.07 -0.21 -39.93
CA SER A 875 -4.81 0.29 -40.49
C SER A 875 -3.78 -0.82 -40.60
N LEU A 876 -3.59 -1.59 -39.51
CA LEU A 876 -2.67 -2.73 -39.52
C LEU A 876 -3.13 -3.83 -40.49
N THR A 877 -4.44 -4.06 -40.60
CA THR A 877 -5.00 -5.04 -41.55
C THR A 877 -4.66 -4.63 -42.98
N VAL A 878 -4.98 -3.40 -43.34
CA VAL A 878 -4.78 -2.90 -44.70
C VAL A 878 -3.29 -2.88 -45.05
N PHE A 879 -2.45 -2.32 -44.18
CA PHE A 879 -1.02 -2.17 -44.47
C PHE A 879 -0.26 -3.51 -44.52
N PHE A 880 -0.62 -4.46 -43.65
CA PHE A 880 0.08 -5.73 -43.62
C PHE A 880 -0.50 -6.81 -44.53
N GLU A 881 -1.78 -6.75 -44.88
CA GLU A 881 -2.44 -7.82 -45.64
C GLU A 881 -2.93 -7.36 -47.03
N GLU A 882 -3.51 -6.15 -47.12
CA GLU A 882 -4.15 -5.66 -48.35
C GLU A 882 -3.22 -4.77 -49.21
N TRP A 883 -2.02 -4.44 -48.71
CA TRP A 883 -1.09 -3.50 -49.34
C TRP A 883 -0.22 -4.11 -50.47
N PRO A 884 0.06 -3.37 -51.58
CA PRO A 884 -0.40 -2.01 -51.87
C PRO A 884 -1.89 -1.99 -52.21
N LEU A 885 -2.56 -0.92 -51.76
CA LEU A 885 -3.96 -0.70 -52.11
C LEU A 885 -4.10 -0.61 -53.65
N PRO A 886 -5.20 -1.12 -54.23
CA PRO A 886 -5.46 -0.98 -55.66
C PRO A 886 -5.47 0.49 -56.08
N CYS A 887 -4.98 0.77 -57.29
CA CYS A 887 -5.07 2.11 -57.90
C CYS A 887 -6.53 2.58 -57.96
N LYS A 888 -6.72 3.90 -57.92
CA LYS A 888 -8.01 4.54 -58.22
C LYS A 888 -8.56 4.12 -59.58
#